data_AF-A0A833LNR4-F1
#
_entry.id   AF-A0A833LNR4-F1
#
_cell.length_a   1.000
_cell.length_b   1.000
_cell.length_c   1.000
_cell.angle_alpha   90.00
_cell.angle_beta   90.00
_cell.angle_gamma   90.00
#
_symmetry.space_group_name_H-M   'P 1'
#
loop_
_entity.id
_entity.type
_entity.pdbx_description
1 polymer ?
#
loop_
_entity_poly.entity_id
_entity_poly.type
_entity_poly.pdbx_seq_one_letter_code
_entity_poly.pdbx_strand_id
1 'polypeptide(L)'
;MYSTFKAAAAAFSTTSGRCESSSKVSAGSRDHQSRRGDGAWSVSSLTRGSGARAVTRAPSAETKRGQAMRRTCAVLGLIAVAAAAALLAPDAALAQGTPALRSYADPVGADSRLVVWIAAQLHLMFAAFVLAVPMFALYLECMGWRLAKREPATAARYDWLAHEMARLLPPAYSLTAITGAFLGFALFAAYPGFMGYMTNVFGPTFVVYPLFFVAETLCLYLWYYAWNRLQGDRKWLHVMLGVLLNLFGTIVMFIADAWATFMMTPAGVDQSGNLISLYAAVWNPGWMPLNIHRLVANITFGALLCGAYAAYRFLLAADDEERALYDWMGYTGNLIALFTMLFLPFAGYYFGFELFAFSATYGVTLMGGVLSWLFIIQAIVIASLFIGAAYYAWLGFLRIPGSEAQQRWVPAFNIILILGFMVWATPHTMAASIEESTGGFHPLLGALGLMAPKMIAVTLILLVLYVSYLLYRHAGRILTVPWAKTGSLVQWGLIALTGAAIIGLGIYGYFAPAHIRIQTSIWQILVLIGGIVVTFVLDQFLLAGARTQAAVRWGTMPRRGQYVLIALAFIIVWLMGLMGYARSAVRLNWHIFGLMEDTSAGAGLPSLGEAAIVITGITLIFFVLLAGSFAISGLSGGSKGAHGSERRAATAS
;
A
#
# COMPACT_ATOMS: atom_id res chain seq x y z
N MET A 1 -3.08 19.30 -15.69
CA MET A 1 -2.62 18.06 -15.04
C MET A 1 -1.45 17.39 -15.76
N TYR A 2 -1.52 17.16 -17.09
CA TYR A 2 -0.43 16.52 -17.86
C TYR A 2 0.87 17.36 -17.96
N SER A 3 0.77 18.69 -18.04
CA SER A 3 1.92 19.61 -18.06
C SER A 3 2.62 19.73 -16.69
N THR A 4 1.88 19.60 -15.60
CA THR A 4 2.38 19.65 -14.22
C THR A 4 3.20 18.40 -13.87
N PHE A 5 2.80 17.23 -14.39
CA PHE A 5 3.56 15.98 -14.26
C PHE A 5 4.90 16.00 -15.02
N LYS A 6 4.94 16.67 -16.18
CA LYS A 6 6.16 16.87 -16.97
C LYS A 6 7.15 17.81 -16.27
N ALA A 7 6.66 18.84 -15.58
CA ALA A 7 7.48 19.76 -14.79
C ALA A 7 8.10 19.06 -13.56
N ALA A 8 7.34 18.20 -12.88
CA ALA A 8 7.87 17.37 -11.79
C ALA A 8 8.95 16.39 -12.31
N ALA A 9 8.74 15.75 -13.45
CA ALA A 9 9.72 14.83 -14.05
C ALA A 9 11.00 15.53 -14.56
N ALA A 10 10.91 16.77 -15.04
CA ALA A 10 12.05 17.56 -15.52
C ALA A 10 12.92 18.09 -14.36
N ALA A 11 12.31 18.49 -13.24
CA ALA A 11 13.00 19.04 -12.07
C ALA A 11 13.88 17.99 -11.33
N PHE A 12 13.61 16.70 -11.51
CA PHE A 12 14.44 15.62 -10.96
C PHE A 12 15.73 15.34 -11.77
N SER A 13 15.91 15.96 -12.96
CA SER A 13 17.02 15.61 -13.88
C SER A 13 18.27 16.49 -13.77
N THR A 14 18.20 17.64 -13.09
CA THR A 14 19.21 18.71 -13.17
C THR A 14 20.21 18.80 -12.01
N THR A 15 20.24 17.83 -11.09
CA THR A 15 21.13 17.87 -9.91
C THR A 15 22.17 16.75 -9.93
N SER A 16 23.29 16.99 -10.61
CA SER A 16 24.58 16.37 -10.22
C SER A 16 25.70 17.38 -10.48
N GLY A 17 26.01 18.18 -9.46
CA GLY A 17 27.13 19.11 -9.47
C GLY A 17 28.47 18.36 -9.46
N ARG A 18 29.41 18.87 -10.26
CA ARG A 18 30.82 18.45 -10.35
C ARG A 18 31.49 18.51 -8.98
N CYS A 19 32.28 17.49 -8.66
CA CYS A 19 33.35 17.60 -7.68
C CYS A 19 34.65 17.21 -8.39
N GLU A 20 35.52 18.19 -8.65
CA GLU A 20 36.86 17.99 -9.21
C GLU A 20 37.76 17.36 -8.13
N SER A 21 38.40 16.24 -8.47
CA SER A 21 39.38 15.57 -7.64
C SER A 21 40.77 16.20 -7.82
N SER A 22 41.36 16.69 -6.74
CA SER A 22 42.81 16.90 -6.66
C SER A 22 43.37 16.03 -5.53
N SER A 23 43.96 14.90 -5.88
CA SER A 23 44.85 14.14 -5.00
C SER A 23 46.20 13.93 -5.69
N LYS A 24 47.21 14.66 -5.21
CA LYS A 24 48.63 14.31 -5.38
C LYS A 24 49.02 13.43 -4.19
N VAL A 25 49.43 12.19 -4.44
CA VAL A 25 50.18 11.37 -3.47
C VAL A 25 51.44 10.87 -4.18
N SER A 26 52.59 11.24 -3.63
CA SER A 26 53.93 10.86 -4.06
C SER A 26 54.25 9.42 -3.65
N ALA A 27 54.90 8.68 -4.55
CA ALA A 27 55.47 7.37 -4.31
C ALA A 27 56.98 7.45 -3.99
N GLY A 28 57.48 6.42 -3.30
CA GLY A 28 58.89 6.07 -3.14
C GLY A 28 59.42 6.36 -1.73
N SER A 29 60.18 5.50 -1.06
CA SER A 29 60.72 4.16 -1.28
C SER A 29 61.44 3.79 0.03
N ARG A 30 61.63 2.50 0.34
CA ARG A 30 62.87 1.95 0.94
C ARG A 30 62.74 0.46 1.28
N ASP A 31 63.67 -0.29 0.70
CA ASP A 31 64.10 -1.63 1.08
C ASP A 31 64.67 -1.67 2.51
N HIS A 32 64.55 -2.82 3.18
CA HIS A 32 65.72 -3.48 3.79
C HIS A 32 65.50 -4.96 4.13
N GLN A 33 66.59 -5.70 3.92
CA GLN A 33 66.89 -7.12 4.00
C GLN A 33 66.77 -7.86 5.35
N SER A 34 66.28 -9.10 5.24
CA SER A 34 66.87 -10.38 5.71
C SER A 34 66.81 -10.84 7.19
N ARG A 35 66.43 -12.13 7.37
CA ARG A 35 67.25 -13.21 7.98
C ARG A 35 66.58 -14.60 7.89
N ARG A 36 67.43 -15.62 7.81
CA ARG A 36 67.22 -17.08 7.58
C ARG A 36 66.66 -17.85 8.78
N GLY A 37 66.18 -19.08 8.52
CA GLY A 37 66.13 -20.19 9.50
C GLY A 37 65.43 -21.45 8.95
N ASP A 38 66.20 -22.49 8.67
CA ASP A 38 65.84 -23.79 8.06
C ASP A 38 65.27 -24.85 9.03
N GLY A 39 64.68 -25.93 8.47
CA GLY A 39 64.55 -27.28 9.09
C GLY A 39 63.22 -28.00 8.76
N ALA A 40 63.15 -28.81 7.67
CA ALA A 40 63.26 -30.29 7.62
C ALA A 40 62.15 -31.06 8.42
N TRP A 41 61.35 -31.99 7.89
CA TRP A 41 61.65 -33.38 7.44
C TRP A 41 60.41 -33.99 6.68
N SER A 42 60.56 -34.57 5.48
CA SER A 42 60.64 -36.03 5.13
C SER A 42 59.34 -36.85 5.33
N VAL A 43 58.53 -37.24 4.32
CA VAL A 43 58.63 -38.30 3.26
C VAL A 43 57.98 -39.66 3.63
N SER A 44 57.25 -40.23 2.66
CA SER A 44 56.78 -41.63 2.46
C SER A 44 55.50 -42.06 3.20
N SER A 45 54.60 -42.91 2.70
CA SER A 45 54.39 -43.60 1.41
C SER A 45 53.01 -44.32 1.46
N LEU A 46 52.32 -44.35 0.32
CA LEU A 46 51.48 -45.42 -0.25
C LEU A 46 51.10 -46.64 0.65
N THR A 47 49.79 -46.92 0.83
CA THR A 47 49.05 -48.06 0.20
C THR A 47 47.65 -48.34 0.81
N ARG A 48 46.81 -48.93 -0.04
CA ARG A 48 45.40 -49.39 0.04
C ARG A 48 44.90 -49.98 1.37
N GLY A 49 43.60 -49.80 1.64
CA GLY A 49 42.83 -50.73 2.49
C GLY A 49 41.45 -50.21 2.89
N SER A 50 40.42 -50.92 2.46
CA SER A 50 38.98 -50.70 2.70
C SER A 50 38.56 -50.60 4.17
N GLY A 51 37.57 -49.75 4.46
CA GLY A 51 36.84 -49.76 5.73
C GLY A 51 35.77 -48.68 5.80
N ALA A 52 34.59 -48.97 5.24
CA ALA A 52 33.41 -48.11 5.37
C ALA A 52 32.99 -48.00 6.85
N ARG A 53 33.16 -46.82 7.45
CA ARG A 53 32.39 -46.38 8.62
C ARG A 53 31.51 -45.21 8.19
N ALA A 54 30.22 -45.47 8.06
CA ALA A 54 29.21 -44.45 7.87
C ALA A 54 29.19 -43.55 9.11
N VAL A 55 29.79 -42.37 9.01
CA VAL A 55 29.57 -41.27 9.96
C VAL A 55 28.21 -40.67 9.60
N THR A 56 27.19 -40.99 10.38
CA THR A 56 25.90 -40.30 10.37
C THR A 56 26.14 -38.85 10.78
N ARG A 57 26.29 -37.97 9.79
CA ARG A 57 26.43 -36.53 10.00
C ARG A 57 25.11 -36.01 10.58
N ALA A 58 25.14 -35.55 11.83
CA ALA A 58 23.99 -34.86 12.41
C ALA A 58 23.59 -33.67 11.51
N PRO A 59 22.29 -33.44 11.26
CA PRO A 59 21.85 -32.33 10.42
C PRO A 59 22.35 -31.00 10.98
N SER A 60 22.90 -30.15 10.12
CA SER A 60 23.44 -28.85 10.50
C SER A 60 22.34 -27.97 11.11
N ALA A 61 22.73 -26.98 11.92
CA ALA A 61 21.77 -26.05 12.54
C ALA A 61 20.87 -25.34 11.50
N GLU A 62 21.37 -25.17 10.27
CA GLU A 62 20.62 -24.69 9.10
C GLU A 62 19.49 -25.66 8.68
N THR A 63 19.74 -26.97 8.65
CA THR A 63 18.73 -27.99 8.31
C THR A 63 17.64 -28.08 9.39
N LYS A 64 18.01 -27.96 10.67
CA LYS A 64 17.06 -27.96 11.80
C LYS A 64 16.18 -26.71 11.80
N ARG A 65 16.73 -25.52 11.50
CA ARG A 65 15.95 -24.28 11.32
C ARG A 65 14.98 -24.37 10.14
N GLY A 66 15.41 -24.94 9.01
CA GLY A 66 14.55 -25.15 7.84
C GLY A 66 13.38 -26.11 8.11
N GLN A 67 13.61 -27.17 8.89
CA GLN A 67 12.55 -28.09 9.31
C GLN A 67 11.59 -27.47 10.34
N ALA A 68 12.10 -26.70 11.30
CA ALA A 68 11.27 -25.97 12.26
C ALA A 68 10.35 -24.96 11.56
N MET A 69 10.88 -24.19 10.61
CA MET A 69 10.10 -23.22 9.85
C MET A 69 9.05 -23.88 8.95
N ARG A 70 9.37 -25.03 8.33
CA ARG A 70 8.39 -25.84 7.59
C ARG A 70 7.23 -26.31 8.48
N ARG A 71 7.53 -26.74 9.70
CA ARG A 71 6.51 -27.13 10.69
C ARG A 71 5.67 -25.92 11.11
N THR A 72 6.28 -24.77 11.34
CA THR A 72 5.55 -23.54 11.68
C THR A 72 4.65 -23.05 10.54
N CYS A 73 5.13 -23.05 9.29
CA CYS A 73 4.30 -22.69 8.13
C CYS A 73 3.16 -23.69 7.88
N ALA A 74 3.40 -24.99 8.08
CA ALA A 74 2.35 -26.01 7.98
C ALA A 74 1.30 -25.87 9.09
N VAL A 75 1.73 -25.58 10.32
CA VAL A 75 0.83 -25.31 11.46
C VAL A 75 0.03 -24.03 11.24
N LEU A 76 0.66 -22.96 10.75
CA LEU A 76 -0.04 -21.72 10.41
C LEU A 76 -1.04 -21.93 9.26
N GLY A 77 -0.67 -22.70 8.22
CA GLY A 77 -1.56 -23.09 7.14
C GLY A 77 -2.77 -23.89 7.62
N LEU A 78 -2.56 -24.85 8.53
CA LEU A 78 -3.62 -25.60 9.20
C LEU A 78 -4.52 -24.69 10.06
N ILE A 79 -3.95 -23.70 10.74
CA ILE A 79 -4.71 -22.71 11.51
C ILE A 79 -5.55 -21.82 10.59
N ALA A 80 -5.06 -21.40 9.42
CA ALA A 80 -5.84 -20.62 8.46
C ALA A 80 -6.97 -21.46 7.82
N VAL A 81 -6.72 -22.73 7.51
CA VAL A 81 -7.76 -23.65 7.02
C VAL A 81 -8.80 -23.90 8.12
N ALA A 82 -8.37 -24.08 9.37
CA ALA A 82 -9.27 -24.25 10.50
C ALA A 82 -10.07 -22.96 10.80
N ALA A 83 -9.47 -21.77 10.67
CA ALA A 83 -10.16 -20.50 10.83
C ALA A 83 -11.15 -20.24 9.69
N ALA A 84 -10.79 -20.56 8.44
CA ALA A 84 -11.70 -20.52 7.30
C ALA A 84 -12.86 -21.51 7.48
N ALA A 85 -12.58 -22.73 7.96
CA ALA A 85 -13.59 -23.74 8.25
C ALA A 85 -14.49 -23.35 9.43
N ALA A 86 -13.95 -22.65 10.44
CA ALA A 86 -14.72 -22.14 11.57
C ALA A 86 -15.62 -20.96 11.18
N LEU A 87 -15.18 -20.11 10.24
CA LEU A 87 -16.01 -19.05 9.66
C LEU A 87 -17.10 -19.61 8.74
N LEU A 88 -16.85 -20.76 8.11
CA LEU A 88 -17.80 -21.47 7.25
C LEU A 88 -18.66 -22.49 8.02
N ALA A 89 -18.50 -22.58 9.35
CA ALA A 89 -19.30 -23.48 10.16
C ALA A 89 -20.75 -22.97 10.16
N PRO A 90 -21.73 -23.80 9.76
CA PRO A 90 -23.12 -23.36 9.70
C PRO A 90 -23.65 -23.08 11.12
N ASP A 91 -24.19 -21.89 11.34
CA ASP A 91 -25.16 -21.69 12.41
C ASP A 91 -26.40 -22.51 12.04
N ALA A 92 -26.54 -23.66 12.70
CA ALA A 92 -27.71 -24.52 12.58
C ALA A 92 -28.91 -23.88 13.31
N ALA A 93 -29.43 -22.79 12.75
CA ALA A 93 -30.71 -22.21 13.14
C ALA A 93 -31.69 -22.31 11.96
N LEU A 94 -32.53 -23.34 12.05
CA LEU A 94 -33.72 -23.69 11.26
C LEU A 94 -34.29 -22.62 10.31
N ALA A 95 -34.31 -22.94 9.01
CA ALA A 95 -35.35 -22.45 8.09
C ALA A 95 -35.71 -23.56 7.09
N GLN A 96 -36.75 -24.33 7.42
CA GLN A 96 -37.49 -25.11 6.42
C GLN A 96 -38.44 -24.16 5.71
N GLY A 97 -38.21 -23.92 4.42
CA GLY A 97 -39.04 -23.10 3.54
C GLY A 97 -39.08 -23.65 2.13
N THR A 98 -40.27 -23.65 1.55
CA THR A 98 -40.78 -24.26 0.30
C THR A 98 -39.90 -24.02 -0.94
N PRO A 99 -39.81 -24.97 -1.90
CA PRO A 99 -38.98 -24.81 -3.09
C PRO A 99 -39.65 -23.88 -4.11
N ALA A 100 -39.36 -22.58 -4.03
CA ALA A 100 -39.49 -21.68 -5.17
C ALA A 100 -38.28 -21.89 -6.11
N LEU A 101 -38.48 -21.72 -7.42
CA LEU A 101 -37.42 -21.81 -8.44
C LEU A 101 -36.14 -21.11 -7.94
N ARG A 102 -35.07 -21.88 -7.69
CA ARG A 102 -33.83 -21.36 -7.09
C ARG A 102 -33.11 -20.40 -8.03
N SER A 103 -33.33 -19.10 -7.85
CA SER A 103 -32.51 -18.01 -8.43
C SER A 103 -31.13 -17.90 -7.78
N TYR A 104 -30.96 -18.53 -6.62
CA TYR A 104 -29.73 -18.63 -5.83
C TYR A 104 -29.46 -20.10 -5.51
N ALA A 105 -28.20 -20.51 -5.51
CA ALA A 105 -27.79 -21.84 -5.08
C ALA A 105 -26.85 -21.72 -3.88
N ASP A 106 -27.08 -22.50 -2.82
CA ASP A 106 -26.15 -22.58 -1.69
C ASP A 106 -25.08 -23.64 -1.98
N PRO A 107 -23.86 -23.24 -2.39
CA PRO A 107 -22.82 -24.21 -2.65
C PRO A 107 -22.40 -24.83 -1.31
N VAL A 108 -22.62 -26.14 -1.17
CA VAL A 108 -22.10 -26.95 -0.06
C VAL A 108 -22.69 -26.61 1.32
N GLY A 109 -23.94 -26.11 1.38
CA GLY A 109 -24.64 -25.86 2.65
C GLY A 109 -24.03 -24.75 3.52
N ALA A 110 -23.10 -23.97 2.97
CA ALA A 110 -22.57 -22.74 3.55
C ALA A 110 -23.29 -21.53 2.97
N ASP A 111 -23.38 -20.44 3.75
CA ASP A 111 -23.98 -19.19 3.27
C ASP A 111 -23.23 -18.65 2.04
N SER A 112 -23.96 -18.62 0.91
CA SER A 112 -23.51 -18.11 -0.39
C SER A 112 -22.88 -16.73 -0.30
N ARG A 113 -23.43 -15.84 0.53
CA ARG A 113 -22.94 -14.46 0.68
C ARG A 113 -21.60 -14.44 1.40
N LEU A 114 -21.47 -15.19 2.50
CA LEU A 114 -20.21 -15.29 3.25
C LEU A 114 -19.09 -15.90 2.41
N VAL A 115 -19.36 -16.97 1.65
CA VAL A 115 -18.38 -17.60 0.76
C VAL A 115 -17.86 -16.61 -0.28
N VAL A 116 -18.77 -15.92 -0.98
CA VAL A 116 -18.40 -14.91 -1.98
C VAL A 116 -17.67 -13.73 -1.35
N TRP A 117 -18.06 -13.30 -0.15
CA TRP A 117 -17.38 -12.23 0.57
C TRP A 117 -15.92 -12.61 0.89
N ILE A 118 -15.68 -13.78 1.50
CA ILE A 118 -14.33 -14.25 1.80
C ILE A 118 -13.50 -14.34 0.52
N ALA A 119 -14.05 -14.92 -0.55
CA ALA A 119 -13.38 -15.05 -1.84
C ALA A 119 -13.03 -13.68 -2.45
N ALA A 120 -13.99 -12.77 -2.51
CA ALA A 120 -13.84 -11.46 -3.14
C ALA A 120 -12.84 -10.60 -2.38
N GLN A 121 -12.90 -10.62 -1.05
CA GLN A 121 -12.03 -9.82 -0.21
C GLN A 121 -10.58 -10.34 -0.24
N LEU A 122 -10.36 -11.66 -0.20
CA LEU A 122 -9.03 -12.24 -0.35
C LEU A 122 -8.44 -11.92 -1.73
N HIS A 123 -9.21 -12.12 -2.80
CA HIS A 123 -8.77 -11.81 -4.14
C HIS A 123 -8.41 -10.33 -4.29
N LEU A 124 -9.25 -9.42 -3.78
CA LEU A 124 -8.99 -7.98 -3.81
C LEU A 124 -7.66 -7.61 -3.13
N MET A 125 -7.35 -8.23 -1.99
CA MET A 125 -6.08 -7.96 -1.29
C MET A 125 -4.86 -8.39 -2.08
N PHE A 126 -4.88 -9.58 -2.66
CA PHE A 126 -3.77 -10.05 -3.49
C PHE A 126 -3.65 -9.27 -4.81
N ALA A 127 -4.77 -8.97 -5.47
CA ALA A 127 -4.81 -8.16 -6.67
C ALA A 127 -4.26 -6.74 -6.42
N ALA A 128 -4.65 -6.10 -5.32
CA ALA A 128 -4.13 -4.79 -4.92
C ALA A 128 -2.60 -4.83 -4.71
N PHE A 129 -2.08 -5.87 -4.05
CA PHE A 129 -0.64 -6.04 -3.85
C PHE A 129 0.11 -6.22 -5.18
N VAL A 130 -0.38 -7.12 -6.04
CA VAL A 130 0.23 -7.44 -7.33
C VAL A 130 0.21 -6.25 -8.29
N LEU A 131 -0.84 -5.42 -8.27
CA LEU A 131 -0.90 -4.21 -9.08
C LEU A 131 0.08 -3.13 -8.59
N ALA A 132 0.24 -3.00 -7.27
CA ALA A 132 0.96 -1.90 -6.64
C ALA A 132 2.47 -2.02 -6.73
N VAL A 133 3.02 -3.20 -6.41
CA VAL A 133 4.48 -3.41 -6.32
C VAL A 133 5.21 -3.10 -7.63
N PRO A 134 4.73 -3.50 -8.82
CA PRO A 134 5.37 -3.17 -10.09
C PRO A 134 5.44 -1.67 -10.35
N MET A 135 4.48 -0.86 -9.85
CA MET A 135 4.44 0.58 -10.11
C MET A 135 5.66 1.28 -9.50
N PHE A 136 5.89 1.06 -8.21
CA PHE A 136 7.03 1.67 -7.54
C PHE A 136 8.35 0.92 -7.79
N ALA A 137 8.33 -0.41 -7.97
CA ALA A 137 9.53 -1.15 -8.32
C ALA A 137 10.08 -0.72 -9.69
N LEU A 138 9.23 -0.52 -10.70
CA LEU A 138 9.63 0.04 -11.99
C LEU A 138 10.23 1.44 -11.84
N TYR A 139 9.62 2.29 -11.01
CA TYR A 139 10.14 3.63 -10.75
C TYR A 139 11.55 3.57 -10.15
N LEU A 140 11.76 2.73 -9.13
CA LEU A 140 13.07 2.52 -8.50
C LEU A 140 14.09 1.94 -9.49
N GLU A 141 13.68 1.00 -10.34
CA GLU A 141 14.52 0.45 -11.40
C GLU A 141 14.96 1.53 -12.40
N CYS A 142 14.02 2.38 -12.83
CA CYS A 142 14.30 3.51 -13.73
C CYS A 142 15.27 4.51 -13.08
N MET A 143 15.15 4.76 -11.78
CA MET A 143 16.11 5.58 -11.04
C MET A 143 17.51 4.97 -11.06
N GLY A 144 17.62 3.68 -10.74
CA GLY A 144 18.89 2.94 -10.81
C GLY A 144 19.50 3.01 -12.20
N TRP A 145 18.70 2.79 -13.25
CA TRP A 145 19.17 2.86 -14.64
C TRP A 145 19.67 4.25 -15.04
N ARG A 146 18.98 5.32 -14.62
CA ARG A 146 19.42 6.71 -14.88
C ARG A 146 20.71 7.07 -14.16
N LEU A 147 20.92 6.55 -12.95
CA LEU A 147 22.10 6.80 -12.11
C LEU A 147 23.30 5.93 -12.49
N ALA A 148 23.10 4.84 -13.23
CA ALA A 148 24.13 3.82 -13.51
C ALA A 148 25.47 4.37 -14.02
N LYS A 149 25.46 5.46 -14.82
CA LYS A 149 26.67 6.08 -15.35
C LYS A 149 27.33 7.10 -14.41
N ARG A 150 26.55 7.72 -13.51
CA ARG A 150 27.02 8.84 -12.66
C ARG A 150 27.40 8.38 -11.26
N GLU A 151 26.60 7.48 -10.69
CA GLU A 151 26.72 7.00 -9.31
C GLU A 151 26.45 5.48 -9.27
N PRO A 152 27.43 4.64 -9.67
CA PRO A 152 27.21 3.21 -9.85
C PRO A 152 26.82 2.48 -8.55
N ALA A 153 27.34 2.90 -7.40
CA ALA A 153 26.98 2.32 -6.10
C ALA A 153 25.52 2.63 -5.72
N THR A 154 25.10 3.90 -5.85
CA THR A 154 23.71 4.32 -5.63
C THR A 154 22.76 3.60 -6.60
N ALA A 155 23.17 3.46 -7.87
CA ALA A 155 22.40 2.73 -8.87
C ALA A 155 22.21 1.24 -8.50
N ALA A 156 23.26 0.57 -8.04
CA ALA A 156 23.19 -0.81 -7.58
C ALA A 156 22.24 -0.99 -6.39
N ARG A 157 22.24 -0.03 -5.45
CA ARG A 157 21.26 -0.02 -4.35
C ARG A 157 19.82 0.07 -4.87
N TYR A 158 19.52 1.00 -5.78
CA TYR A 158 18.17 1.12 -6.35
C TYR A 158 17.72 -0.12 -7.13
N ASP A 159 18.60 -0.73 -7.92
CA ASP A 159 18.28 -1.96 -8.66
C ASP A 159 18.03 -3.14 -7.68
N TRP A 160 18.87 -3.28 -6.65
CA TRP A 160 18.64 -4.26 -5.57
C TRP A 160 17.28 -4.07 -4.91
N LEU A 161 16.94 -2.83 -4.53
CA LEU A 161 15.67 -2.54 -3.85
C LEU A 161 14.47 -2.85 -4.74
N ALA A 162 14.53 -2.46 -6.01
CA ALA A 162 13.48 -2.75 -6.99
C ALA A 162 13.28 -4.26 -7.15
N HIS A 163 14.38 -5.01 -7.32
CA HIS A 163 14.34 -6.46 -7.45
C HIS A 163 13.83 -7.15 -6.18
N GLU A 164 14.28 -6.69 -5.02
CA GLU A 164 13.92 -7.24 -3.72
C GLU A 164 12.44 -7.00 -3.36
N MET A 165 11.87 -5.87 -3.80
CA MET A 165 10.44 -5.62 -3.75
C MET A 165 9.69 -6.52 -4.74
N ALA A 166 10.17 -6.62 -5.99
CA ALA A 166 9.57 -7.43 -7.04
C ALA A 166 9.58 -8.93 -6.73
N ARG A 167 10.51 -9.44 -5.92
CA ARG A 167 10.57 -10.88 -5.57
C ARG A 167 9.33 -11.41 -4.88
N LEU A 168 8.53 -10.52 -4.28
CA LEU A 168 7.28 -10.87 -3.62
C LEU A 168 6.16 -11.17 -4.64
N LEU A 169 6.34 -10.73 -5.89
CA LEU A 169 5.31 -10.79 -6.92
C LEU A 169 5.00 -12.20 -7.43
N PRO A 170 5.96 -13.05 -7.83
CA PRO A 170 5.61 -14.33 -8.44
C PRO A 170 4.69 -15.21 -7.58
N PRO A 171 4.95 -15.43 -6.27
CA PRO A 171 4.04 -16.23 -5.46
C PRO A 171 2.74 -15.50 -5.11
N ALA A 172 2.76 -14.17 -4.95
CA ALA A 172 1.55 -13.39 -4.76
C ALA A 172 0.64 -13.41 -6.00
N TYR A 173 1.23 -13.43 -7.20
CA TYR A 173 0.51 -13.55 -8.47
C TYR A 173 -0.22 -14.88 -8.57
N SER A 174 0.45 -15.98 -8.21
CA SER A 174 -0.17 -17.30 -8.14
C SER A 174 -1.36 -17.34 -7.17
N LEU A 175 -1.21 -16.74 -5.98
CA LEU A 175 -2.32 -16.63 -5.01
C LEU A 175 -3.45 -15.75 -5.54
N THR A 176 -3.14 -14.67 -6.26
CA THR A 176 -4.13 -13.81 -6.93
C THR A 176 -4.93 -14.61 -7.95
N ALA A 177 -4.26 -15.41 -8.80
CA ALA A 177 -4.91 -16.23 -9.81
C ALA A 177 -5.80 -17.32 -9.19
N ILE A 178 -5.33 -18.01 -8.14
CA ILE A 178 -6.09 -19.05 -7.44
C ILE A 178 -7.34 -18.45 -6.78
N THR A 179 -7.17 -17.37 -6.02
CA THR A 179 -8.30 -16.69 -5.35
C THR A 179 -9.27 -16.05 -6.33
N GLY A 180 -8.78 -15.56 -7.48
CA GLY A 180 -9.60 -14.99 -8.54
C GLY A 180 -10.42 -16.04 -9.29
N ALA A 181 -9.81 -17.18 -9.63
CA ALA A 181 -10.52 -18.31 -10.20
C ALA A 181 -11.59 -18.83 -9.23
N PHE A 182 -11.25 -18.98 -7.94
CA PHE A 182 -12.19 -19.37 -6.91
C PHE A 182 -13.36 -18.39 -6.79
N LEU A 183 -13.10 -17.07 -6.77
CA LEU A 183 -14.13 -16.04 -6.78
C LEU A 183 -15.04 -16.16 -8.01
N GLY A 184 -14.48 -16.35 -9.21
CA GLY A 184 -15.23 -16.54 -10.43
C GLY A 184 -16.19 -17.73 -10.32
N PHE A 185 -15.68 -18.90 -9.92
CA PHE A 185 -16.51 -20.09 -9.73
C PHE A 185 -17.58 -19.89 -8.65
N ALA A 186 -17.23 -19.26 -7.52
CA ALA A 186 -18.17 -18.98 -6.44
C ALA A 186 -19.32 -18.06 -6.91
N LEU A 187 -19.02 -17.02 -7.69
CA LEU A 187 -20.03 -16.10 -8.22
C LEU A 187 -20.99 -16.79 -9.20
N PHE A 188 -20.47 -17.55 -10.18
CA PHE A 188 -21.31 -18.26 -11.15
C PHE A 188 -22.11 -19.40 -10.52
N ALA A 189 -21.57 -20.06 -9.48
CA ALA A 189 -22.28 -21.11 -8.77
C ALA A 189 -23.37 -20.55 -7.85
N ALA A 190 -23.06 -19.54 -7.03
CA ALA A 190 -23.98 -19.02 -6.02
C ALA A 190 -25.01 -18.04 -6.59
N TYR A 191 -24.63 -17.25 -7.60
CA TYR A 191 -25.43 -16.16 -8.15
C TYR A 191 -25.60 -16.24 -9.68
N PRO A 192 -26.12 -17.36 -10.23
CA PRO A 192 -26.19 -17.60 -11.67
C PRO A 192 -27.05 -16.56 -12.42
N GLY A 193 -28.17 -16.12 -11.85
CA GLY A 193 -29.03 -15.10 -12.46
C GLY A 193 -28.36 -13.73 -12.55
N PHE A 194 -27.75 -13.28 -11.46
CA PHE A 194 -26.96 -12.04 -11.43
C PHE A 194 -25.79 -12.09 -12.41
N MET A 195 -25.03 -13.18 -12.43
CA MET A 195 -23.91 -13.34 -13.36
C MET A 195 -24.37 -13.42 -14.83
N GLY A 196 -25.52 -14.03 -15.10
CA GLY A 196 -26.15 -14.01 -16.42
C GLY A 196 -26.47 -12.59 -16.88
N TYR A 197 -27.03 -11.76 -16.00
CA TYR A 197 -27.27 -10.35 -16.30
C TYR A 197 -25.97 -9.56 -16.54
N MET A 198 -24.99 -9.68 -15.64
CA MET A 198 -23.70 -8.99 -15.76
C MET A 198 -22.97 -9.36 -17.05
N THR A 199 -22.97 -10.65 -17.43
CA THR A 199 -22.34 -11.13 -18.67
C THR A 199 -23.10 -10.67 -19.92
N ASN A 200 -24.42 -10.52 -19.87
CA ASN A 200 -25.20 -9.94 -20.97
C ASN A 200 -24.87 -8.44 -21.17
N VAL A 201 -24.78 -7.67 -20.10
CA VAL A 201 -24.44 -6.23 -20.15
C VAL A 201 -22.99 -6.02 -20.60
N PHE A 202 -22.05 -6.78 -20.04
CA PHE A 202 -20.62 -6.55 -20.17
C PHE A 202 -19.88 -7.57 -21.05
N GLY A 203 -20.60 -8.36 -21.85
CA GLY A 203 -20.06 -9.49 -22.63
C GLY A 203 -18.71 -9.24 -23.30
N PRO A 204 -18.52 -8.15 -24.07
CA PRO A 204 -17.23 -7.85 -24.69
C PRO A 204 -16.09 -7.69 -23.68
N THR A 205 -16.35 -7.04 -22.54
CA THR A 205 -15.33 -6.83 -21.50
C THR A 205 -15.01 -8.11 -20.73
N PHE A 206 -15.96 -9.03 -20.55
CA PHE A 206 -15.72 -10.35 -19.97
C PHE A 206 -14.79 -11.22 -20.83
N VAL A 207 -14.76 -11.00 -22.15
CA VAL A 207 -13.82 -11.67 -23.07
C VAL A 207 -12.46 -10.97 -23.10
N VAL A 208 -12.44 -9.63 -23.10
CA VAL A 208 -11.21 -8.84 -23.16
C VAL A 208 -10.41 -8.90 -21.84
N TYR A 209 -11.08 -8.99 -20.70
CA TYR A 209 -10.44 -9.02 -19.38
C TYR A 209 -9.41 -10.16 -19.22
N PRO A 210 -9.73 -11.44 -19.53
CA PRO A 210 -8.75 -12.52 -19.48
C PRO A 210 -7.54 -12.32 -20.40
N LEU A 211 -7.72 -11.68 -21.56
CA LEU A 211 -6.61 -11.43 -22.49
C LEU A 211 -5.57 -10.49 -21.88
N PHE A 212 -6.02 -9.39 -21.26
CA PHE A 212 -5.12 -8.47 -20.55
C PHE A 212 -4.52 -9.11 -19.30
N PHE A 213 -5.26 -9.95 -18.59
CA PHE A 213 -4.72 -10.73 -17.48
C PHE A 213 -3.59 -11.68 -17.92
N VAL A 214 -3.73 -12.38 -19.05
CA VAL A 214 -2.66 -13.22 -19.60
C VAL A 214 -1.47 -12.36 -20.04
N ALA A 215 -1.71 -11.23 -20.72
CA ALA A 215 -0.65 -10.31 -21.13
C ALA A 215 0.12 -9.73 -19.92
N GLU A 216 -0.59 -9.36 -18.86
CA GLU A 216 -0.03 -8.94 -17.58
C GLU A 216 0.82 -10.05 -16.96
N THR A 217 0.30 -11.28 -16.90
CA THR A 217 1.03 -12.45 -16.38
C THR A 217 2.34 -12.63 -17.14
N LEU A 218 2.29 -12.66 -18.47
CA LEU A 218 3.47 -12.84 -19.32
C LEU A 218 4.49 -11.73 -19.07
N CYS A 219 4.06 -10.46 -19.01
CA CYS A 219 4.94 -9.34 -18.72
C CYS A 219 5.58 -9.46 -17.34
N LEU A 220 4.83 -9.86 -16.31
CA LEU A 220 5.35 -10.02 -14.95
C LEU A 220 6.43 -11.11 -14.87
N TYR A 221 6.15 -12.29 -15.41
CA TYR A 221 7.10 -13.39 -15.36
C TYR A 221 8.34 -13.11 -16.21
N LEU A 222 8.17 -12.51 -17.40
CA LEU A 222 9.31 -12.11 -18.23
C LEU A 222 10.13 -11.01 -17.56
N TRP A 223 9.49 -9.98 -16.99
CA TRP A 223 10.16 -8.90 -16.27
C TRP A 223 10.96 -9.47 -15.10
N TYR A 224 10.32 -10.21 -14.18
CA TYR A 224 11.01 -10.72 -12.99
C TYR A 224 12.13 -11.73 -13.31
N TYR A 225 11.87 -12.75 -14.15
CA TYR A 225 12.86 -13.80 -14.40
C TYR A 225 13.94 -13.41 -15.42
N ALA A 226 13.72 -12.38 -16.23
CA ALA A 226 14.73 -11.86 -17.13
C ALA A 226 15.58 -10.73 -16.52
N TRP A 227 15.43 -10.44 -15.23
CA TRP A 227 16.13 -9.34 -14.53
C TRP A 227 17.62 -9.28 -14.85
N ASN A 228 18.34 -10.39 -14.70
CA ASN A 228 19.78 -10.46 -14.96
C ASN A 228 20.13 -10.60 -16.45
N ARG A 229 19.22 -11.16 -17.25
CA ARG A 229 19.45 -11.44 -18.69
C ARG A 229 19.29 -10.22 -19.57
N LEU A 230 18.47 -9.26 -19.13
CA LEU A 230 18.16 -8.02 -19.85
C LEU A 230 18.89 -6.81 -19.26
N GLN A 231 20.04 -6.99 -18.60
CA GLN A 231 20.88 -5.89 -18.15
C GLN A 231 21.75 -5.31 -19.30
N GLY A 232 22.47 -4.22 -19.04
CA GLY A 232 23.34 -3.56 -20.01
C GLY A 232 22.56 -2.92 -21.16
N ASP A 233 22.96 -3.18 -22.41
CA ASP A 233 22.34 -2.59 -23.61
C ASP A 233 20.87 -2.98 -23.79
N ARG A 234 20.43 -4.08 -23.15
CA ARG A 234 19.05 -4.59 -23.21
C ARG A 234 18.17 -4.09 -22.08
N LYS A 235 18.67 -3.23 -21.17
CA LYS A 235 17.92 -2.72 -20.00
C LYS A 235 16.63 -2.00 -20.40
N TRP A 236 16.60 -1.36 -21.56
CA TRP A 236 15.39 -0.72 -22.06
C TRP A 236 14.24 -1.71 -22.33
N LEU A 237 14.55 -2.95 -22.77
CA LEU A 237 13.54 -4.00 -22.96
C LEU A 237 12.95 -4.43 -21.63
N HIS A 238 13.79 -4.57 -20.60
CA HIS A 238 13.34 -4.90 -19.26
C HIS A 238 12.41 -3.81 -18.70
N VAL A 239 12.81 -2.53 -18.82
CA VAL A 239 11.96 -1.39 -18.42
C VAL A 239 10.66 -1.35 -19.23
N MET A 240 10.69 -1.65 -20.52
CA MET A 240 9.49 -1.73 -21.36
C MET A 240 8.52 -2.82 -20.88
N LEU A 241 9.03 -4.00 -20.51
CA LEU A 241 8.21 -5.07 -19.92
C LEU A 241 7.55 -4.61 -18.61
N GLY A 242 8.28 -3.87 -17.76
CA GLY A 242 7.73 -3.27 -16.56
C GLY A 242 6.65 -2.21 -16.86
N VAL A 243 6.82 -1.38 -17.89
CA VAL A 243 5.79 -0.41 -18.33
C VAL A 243 4.54 -1.13 -18.82
N LEU A 244 4.70 -2.16 -19.66
CA LEU A 244 3.59 -2.95 -20.18
C LEU A 244 2.85 -3.70 -19.06
N LEU A 245 3.57 -4.27 -18.11
CA LEU A 245 3.01 -4.88 -16.91
C LEU A 245 2.08 -3.90 -16.17
N ASN A 246 2.57 -2.69 -15.89
CA ASN A 246 1.79 -1.67 -15.19
C ASN A 246 0.58 -1.20 -16.02
N LEU A 247 0.74 -1.07 -17.34
CA LEU A 247 -0.34 -0.72 -18.26
C LEU A 247 -1.44 -1.78 -18.25
N PHE A 248 -1.08 -3.05 -18.44
CA PHE A 248 -2.05 -4.15 -18.49
C PHE A 248 -2.73 -4.36 -17.14
N GLY A 249 -2.01 -4.34 -16.02
CA GLY A 249 -2.61 -4.41 -14.69
C GLY A 249 -3.60 -3.26 -14.43
N THR A 250 -3.28 -2.05 -14.87
CA THR A 250 -4.19 -0.90 -14.75
C THR A 250 -5.45 -1.08 -15.59
N ILE A 251 -5.32 -1.60 -16.82
CA ILE A 251 -6.47 -1.91 -17.70
C ILE A 251 -7.37 -2.98 -17.06
N VAL A 252 -6.78 -4.06 -16.51
CA VAL A 252 -7.51 -5.12 -15.80
C VAL A 252 -8.30 -4.54 -14.63
N MET A 253 -7.67 -3.68 -13.83
CA MET A 253 -8.34 -2.97 -12.73
C MET A 253 -9.51 -2.11 -13.24
N PHE A 254 -9.29 -1.31 -14.28
CA PHE A 254 -10.30 -0.41 -14.84
C PHE A 254 -11.53 -1.17 -15.36
N ILE A 255 -11.32 -2.33 -15.99
CA ILE A 255 -12.42 -3.20 -16.43
C ILE A 255 -13.17 -3.77 -15.22
N ALA A 256 -12.48 -4.33 -14.22
CA ALA A 256 -13.12 -4.86 -13.03
C ALA A 256 -13.88 -3.79 -12.23
N ASP A 257 -13.35 -2.58 -12.17
CA ASP A 257 -13.99 -1.45 -11.52
C ASP A 257 -15.22 -0.96 -12.27
N ALA A 258 -15.30 -1.13 -13.59
CA ALA A 258 -16.53 -0.88 -14.36
C ALA A 258 -17.66 -1.79 -13.86
N TRP A 259 -17.39 -3.08 -13.70
CA TRP A 259 -18.37 -4.04 -13.18
C TRP A 259 -18.77 -3.71 -11.75
N ALA A 260 -17.80 -3.43 -10.88
CA ALA A 260 -18.05 -3.12 -9.48
C ALA A 260 -18.83 -1.80 -9.28
N THR A 261 -18.55 -0.78 -10.09
CA THR A 261 -19.21 0.54 -10.01
C THR A 261 -20.57 0.54 -10.65
N PHE A 262 -20.79 -0.24 -11.70
CA PHE A 262 -22.12 -0.44 -12.28
C PHE A 262 -23.12 -1.01 -11.26
N MET A 263 -22.66 -1.88 -10.35
CA MET A 263 -23.51 -2.37 -9.24
C MET A 263 -23.99 -1.25 -8.30
N MET A 264 -23.22 -0.16 -8.17
CA MET A 264 -23.55 0.97 -7.27
C MET A 264 -24.27 2.10 -8.02
N THR A 265 -23.74 2.50 -9.16
CA THR A 265 -24.27 3.62 -9.95
C THR A 265 -24.56 3.12 -11.36
N PRO A 266 -25.58 2.27 -11.55
CA PRO A 266 -25.87 1.74 -12.87
C PRO A 266 -26.27 2.86 -13.84
N ALA A 267 -25.76 2.75 -15.07
CA ALA A 267 -26.02 3.68 -16.16
C ALA A 267 -25.99 2.94 -17.50
N GLY A 268 -26.54 3.54 -18.55
CA GLY A 268 -26.55 2.92 -19.89
C GLY A 268 -27.53 1.76 -20.06
N VAL A 269 -28.51 1.62 -19.17
CA VAL A 269 -29.60 0.63 -19.25
C VAL A 269 -30.97 1.32 -19.17
N ASP A 270 -32.00 0.69 -19.71
CA ASP A 270 -33.38 1.15 -19.60
C ASP A 270 -34.01 0.84 -18.23
N GLN A 271 -35.27 1.26 -18.03
CA GLN A 271 -36.02 0.99 -16.78
C GLN A 271 -36.26 -0.50 -16.53
N SER A 272 -36.22 -1.33 -17.57
CA SER A 272 -36.34 -2.79 -17.48
C SER A 272 -34.97 -3.48 -17.30
N GLY A 273 -33.89 -2.71 -17.23
CA GLY A 273 -32.52 -3.19 -17.09
C GLY A 273 -31.85 -3.63 -18.40
N ASN A 274 -32.46 -3.45 -19.56
CA ASN A 274 -31.85 -3.82 -20.84
C ASN A 274 -30.76 -2.82 -21.23
N LEU A 275 -29.68 -3.32 -21.85
CA LEU A 275 -28.56 -2.49 -22.28
C LEU A 275 -28.96 -1.53 -23.42
N ILE A 276 -28.77 -0.23 -23.19
CA ILE A 276 -28.87 0.81 -24.22
C ILE A 276 -27.48 1.21 -24.71
N SER A 277 -26.51 1.35 -23.80
CA SER A 277 -25.16 1.82 -24.12
C SER A 277 -24.11 1.18 -23.22
N LEU A 278 -23.28 0.31 -23.81
CA LEU A 278 -22.13 -0.29 -23.12
C LEU A 278 -21.15 0.78 -22.63
N TYR A 279 -20.95 1.85 -23.41
CA TYR A 279 -20.06 2.94 -23.01
C TYR A 279 -20.55 3.60 -21.72
N ALA A 280 -21.86 3.90 -21.61
CA ALA A 280 -22.41 4.51 -20.40
C ALA A 280 -22.44 3.54 -19.21
N ALA A 281 -22.58 2.23 -19.44
CA ALA A 281 -22.47 1.22 -18.40
C ALA A 281 -21.04 1.12 -17.84
N VAL A 282 -20.02 1.20 -18.70
CA VAL A 282 -18.61 1.22 -18.32
C VAL A 282 -18.23 2.55 -17.67
N TRP A 283 -18.48 3.67 -18.36
CA TRP A 283 -18.20 5.03 -17.88
C TRP A 283 -19.36 5.55 -17.02
N ASN A 284 -19.74 4.78 -16.02
CA ASN A 284 -20.76 5.20 -15.06
C ASN A 284 -20.18 6.21 -14.04
N PRO A 285 -21.02 6.96 -13.30
CA PRO A 285 -20.56 8.04 -12.41
C PRO A 285 -19.50 7.62 -11.39
N GLY A 286 -19.59 6.40 -10.86
CA GLY A 286 -18.64 5.86 -9.88
C GLY A 286 -17.31 5.39 -10.48
N TRP A 287 -17.20 5.20 -11.79
CA TRP A 287 -16.09 4.50 -12.43
C TRP A 287 -14.73 5.21 -12.27
N MET A 288 -14.59 6.42 -12.80
CA MET A 288 -13.33 7.16 -12.72
C MET A 288 -12.92 7.53 -11.28
N PRO A 289 -13.83 8.00 -10.41
CA PRO A 289 -13.48 8.27 -9.02
C PRO A 289 -12.98 7.01 -8.30
N LEU A 290 -13.62 5.85 -8.52
CA LEU A 290 -13.15 4.60 -7.91
C LEU A 290 -11.80 4.16 -8.46
N ASN A 291 -11.57 4.27 -9.78
CA ASN A 291 -10.28 3.97 -10.40
C ASN A 291 -9.15 4.80 -9.78
N ILE A 292 -9.36 6.12 -9.61
CA ILE A 292 -8.39 7.01 -8.97
C ILE A 292 -8.14 6.58 -7.51
N HIS A 293 -9.22 6.32 -6.76
CA HIS A 293 -9.10 5.88 -5.37
C HIS A 293 -8.33 4.57 -5.25
N ARG A 294 -8.69 3.55 -6.03
CA ARG A 294 -8.07 2.23 -6.00
C ARG A 294 -6.62 2.27 -6.46
N LEU A 295 -6.29 3.03 -7.49
CA LEU A 295 -4.90 3.18 -7.92
C LEU A 295 -4.01 3.68 -6.77
N VAL A 296 -4.43 4.77 -6.11
CA VAL A 296 -3.66 5.38 -5.01
C VAL A 296 -3.67 4.49 -3.75
N ALA A 297 -4.82 3.88 -3.44
CA ALA A 297 -4.97 2.97 -2.30
C ALA A 297 -4.11 1.71 -2.47
N ASN A 298 -4.07 1.13 -3.67
CA ASN A 298 -3.28 -0.06 -3.97
C ASN A 298 -1.78 0.25 -3.78
N ILE A 299 -1.27 1.38 -4.29
CA ILE A 299 0.14 1.77 -4.08
C ILE A 299 0.47 1.88 -2.58
N THR A 300 -0.42 2.51 -1.80
CA THR A 300 -0.25 2.60 -0.34
C THR A 300 -0.22 1.21 0.31
N PHE A 301 -1.17 0.36 -0.06
CA PHE A 301 -1.31 -1.00 0.43
C PHE A 301 -0.05 -1.83 0.14
N GLY A 302 0.42 -1.83 -1.11
CA GLY A 302 1.63 -2.55 -1.51
C GLY A 302 2.89 -2.04 -0.82
N ALA A 303 3.03 -0.72 -0.68
CA ALA A 303 4.18 -0.11 -0.03
C ALA A 303 4.26 -0.46 1.48
N LEU A 304 3.12 -0.47 2.18
CA LEU A 304 3.06 -0.89 3.59
C LEU A 304 3.32 -2.40 3.76
N LEU A 305 2.84 -3.25 2.85
CA LEU A 305 3.15 -4.69 2.87
C LEU A 305 4.64 -4.97 2.59
N CYS A 306 5.25 -4.27 1.62
CA CYS A 306 6.70 -4.32 1.42
C CYS A 306 7.46 -3.80 2.65
N GLY A 307 6.95 -2.77 3.31
CA GLY A 307 7.50 -2.25 4.58
C GLY A 307 7.45 -3.28 5.70
N ALA A 308 6.32 -3.97 5.89
CA ALA A 308 6.20 -5.05 6.87
C ALA A 308 7.10 -6.24 6.55
N TYR A 309 7.24 -6.58 5.27
CA TYR A 309 8.20 -7.59 4.84
C TYR A 309 9.65 -7.20 5.16
N ALA A 310 10.02 -5.95 4.89
CA ALA A 310 11.32 -5.41 5.24
C ALA A 310 11.55 -5.43 6.75
N ALA A 311 10.54 -5.07 7.55
CA ALA A 311 10.59 -5.14 9.01
C ALA A 311 10.81 -6.56 9.52
N TYR A 312 10.09 -7.54 8.97
CA TYR A 312 10.28 -8.95 9.29
C TYR A 312 11.72 -9.41 8.98
N ARG A 313 12.24 -9.06 7.80
CA ARG A 313 13.62 -9.40 7.40
C ARG A 313 14.67 -8.68 8.25
N PHE A 314 14.45 -7.41 8.58
CA PHE A 314 15.31 -6.64 9.48
C PHE A 314 15.43 -7.30 10.86
N LEU A 315 14.31 -7.77 11.42
CA LEU A 315 14.28 -8.40 12.74
C LEU A 315 14.98 -9.77 12.77
N LEU A 316 15.04 -10.45 11.62
CA LEU A 316 15.72 -11.75 11.45
C LEU A 316 17.16 -11.64 10.94
N ALA A 317 17.58 -10.47 10.45
CA ALA A 317 18.90 -10.26 9.87
C ALA A 317 20.00 -10.55 10.91
N ALA A 318 20.88 -11.49 10.55
CA ALA A 318 22.00 -11.90 11.40
C ALA A 318 23.16 -10.90 11.33
N ASP A 319 23.41 -10.36 10.13
CA ASP A 319 24.45 -9.37 9.87
C ASP A 319 23.89 -7.94 9.78
N ASP A 320 24.75 -6.98 10.10
CA ASP A 320 24.40 -5.55 10.12
C ASP A 320 24.16 -5.00 8.71
N GLU A 321 24.78 -5.62 7.70
CA GLU A 321 24.70 -5.26 6.30
C GLU A 321 23.30 -5.56 5.73
N GLU A 322 22.79 -6.78 5.92
CA GLU A 322 21.44 -7.18 5.59
C GLU A 322 20.41 -6.35 6.35
N ARG A 323 20.70 -6.05 7.63
CA ARG A 323 19.85 -5.19 8.45
C ARG A 323 19.76 -3.77 7.87
N ALA A 324 20.86 -3.20 7.40
CA ALA A 324 20.89 -1.89 6.75
C ALA A 324 20.09 -1.84 5.46
N LEU A 325 20.19 -2.88 4.63
CA LEU A 325 19.42 -3.01 3.39
C LEU A 325 17.91 -3.05 3.64
N TYR A 326 17.45 -3.85 4.60
CA TYR A 326 16.03 -3.92 4.93
C TYR A 326 15.50 -2.71 5.71
N ASP A 327 16.36 -2.02 6.47
CA ASP A 327 15.99 -0.71 7.04
C ASP A 327 15.66 0.29 5.92
N TRP A 328 16.51 0.32 4.88
CA TRP A 328 16.29 1.18 3.73
C TRP A 328 15.05 0.79 2.91
N MET A 329 14.77 -0.50 2.76
CA MET A 329 13.54 -0.99 2.13
C MET A 329 12.30 -0.59 2.94
N GLY A 330 12.33 -0.75 4.27
CA GLY A 330 11.24 -0.36 5.17
C GLY A 330 10.98 1.14 5.14
N TYR A 331 12.06 1.94 5.14
CA TYR A 331 11.99 3.38 4.97
C TYR A 331 11.34 3.78 3.65
N THR A 332 11.77 3.17 2.55
CA THR A 332 11.26 3.49 1.21
C THR A 332 9.78 3.12 1.09
N GLY A 333 9.37 1.96 1.61
CA GLY A 333 7.96 1.55 1.67
C GLY A 333 7.11 2.55 2.47
N ASN A 334 7.53 2.92 3.69
CA ASN A 334 6.80 3.91 4.48
C ASN A 334 6.74 5.29 3.81
N LEU A 335 7.81 5.70 3.13
CA LEU A 335 7.85 6.97 2.41
C LEU A 335 6.85 6.98 1.23
N ILE A 336 6.83 5.92 0.43
CA ILE A 336 5.86 5.77 -0.67
C ILE A 336 4.45 5.81 -0.10
N ALA A 337 4.18 5.05 0.96
CA ALA A 337 2.87 5.01 1.62
C ALA A 337 2.44 6.39 2.15
N LEU A 338 3.31 7.11 2.86
CA LEU A 338 3.01 8.44 3.38
C LEU A 338 2.69 9.42 2.25
N PHE A 339 3.46 9.36 1.16
CA PHE A 339 3.21 10.19 -0.02
C PHE A 339 1.88 9.87 -0.69
N THR A 340 1.54 8.60 -0.91
CA THR A 340 0.27 8.23 -1.56
C THR A 340 -0.93 8.45 -0.65
N MET A 341 -0.80 8.21 0.66
CA MET A 341 -1.82 8.49 1.67
C MET A 341 -2.24 9.96 1.71
N LEU A 342 -1.36 10.89 1.35
CA LEU A 342 -1.70 12.31 1.22
C LEU A 342 -2.86 12.54 0.25
N PHE A 343 -3.00 11.71 -0.79
CA PHE A 343 -4.02 11.86 -1.82
C PHE A 343 -5.29 11.04 -1.56
N LEU A 344 -5.23 10.00 -0.72
CA LEU A 344 -6.36 9.09 -0.46
C LEU A 344 -7.62 9.79 0.07
N PRO A 345 -7.55 10.71 1.07
CA PRO A 345 -8.74 11.39 1.56
C PRO A 345 -9.49 12.13 0.45
N PHE A 346 -8.77 12.71 -0.51
CA PHE A 346 -9.38 13.42 -1.64
C PHE A 346 -10.01 12.45 -2.63
N ALA A 347 -9.31 11.38 -3.01
CA ALA A 347 -9.86 10.38 -3.91
C ALA A 347 -11.11 9.70 -3.31
N GLY A 348 -11.09 9.42 -2.00
CA GLY A 348 -12.25 8.92 -1.26
C GLY A 348 -13.40 9.92 -1.19
N TYR A 349 -13.12 11.20 -0.91
CA TYR A 349 -14.14 12.26 -0.92
C TYR A 349 -14.78 12.42 -2.30
N TYR A 350 -13.97 12.41 -3.37
CA TYR A 350 -14.47 12.51 -4.74
C TYR A 350 -15.39 11.33 -5.09
N PHE A 351 -14.98 10.10 -4.76
CA PHE A 351 -15.83 8.93 -4.97
C PHE A 351 -17.12 8.99 -4.15
N GLY A 352 -17.04 9.40 -2.89
CA GLY A 352 -18.21 9.63 -2.05
C GLY A 352 -19.16 10.63 -2.72
N PHE A 353 -18.66 11.81 -3.09
CA PHE A 353 -19.43 12.89 -3.72
C PHE A 353 -20.26 12.40 -4.92
N GLU A 354 -19.66 11.63 -5.82
CA GLU A 354 -20.36 11.10 -7.01
C GLU A 354 -21.47 10.11 -6.64
N LEU A 355 -21.30 9.30 -5.58
CA LEU A 355 -22.37 8.46 -5.05
C LEU A 355 -23.54 9.31 -4.49
N PHE A 356 -23.24 10.36 -3.73
CA PHE A 356 -24.26 11.28 -3.21
C PHE A 356 -25.00 12.00 -4.34
N ALA A 357 -24.27 12.44 -5.38
CA ALA A 357 -24.84 13.10 -6.54
C ALA A 357 -25.73 12.17 -7.36
N PHE A 358 -25.39 10.88 -7.43
CA PHE A 358 -26.20 9.86 -8.07
C PHE A 358 -27.50 9.57 -7.32
N SER A 359 -27.44 9.40 -5.99
CA SER A 359 -28.64 9.19 -5.18
C SER A 359 -28.49 9.69 -3.74
N ALA A 360 -29.50 10.43 -3.27
CA ALA A 360 -29.58 10.88 -1.88
C ALA A 360 -29.61 9.72 -0.88
N THR A 361 -30.09 8.53 -1.29
CA THR A 361 -30.12 7.31 -0.45
C THR A 361 -28.72 6.94 0.03
N TYR A 362 -27.71 7.06 -0.84
CA TYR A 362 -26.32 6.80 -0.44
C TYR A 362 -25.92 7.69 0.73
N GLY A 363 -26.35 8.95 0.70
CA GLY A 363 -25.99 9.88 1.75
C GLY A 363 -26.68 9.67 3.07
N VAL A 364 -27.96 9.33 3.04
CA VAL A 364 -28.70 8.98 4.25
C VAL A 364 -28.07 7.74 4.88
N THR A 365 -27.81 6.68 4.11
CA THR A 365 -27.24 5.44 4.63
C THR A 365 -25.82 5.63 5.19
N LEU A 366 -24.96 6.37 4.49
CA LEU A 366 -23.55 6.56 4.85
C LEU A 366 -23.32 7.53 6.01
N MET A 367 -24.04 8.66 6.04
CA MET A 367 -23.74 9.78 6.95
C MET A 367 -24.77 9.96 8.06
N GLY A 368 -26.01 9.54 7.85
CA GLY A 368 -27.10 9.71 8.82
C GLY A 368 -27.71 8.41 9.35
N GLY A 369 -27.34 7.26 8.79
CA GLY A 369 -27.97 5.96 9.05
C GLY A 369 -27.06 4.96 9.77
N VAL A 370 -27.41 3.68 9.64
CA VAL A 370 -26.76 2.53 10.32
C VAL A 370 -25.25 2.43 10.04
N LEU A 371 -24.77 2.95 8.90
CA LEU A 371 -23.34 2.93 8.55
C LEU A 371 -22.54 4.16 9.03
N SER A 372 -23.15 5.13 9.70
CA SER A 372 -22.44 6.30 10.23
C SER A 372 -21.31 5.92 11.20
N TRP A 373 -21.55 4.94 12.08
CA TRP A 373 -20.54 4.38 12.98
C TRP A 373 -19.39 3.68 12.24
N LEU A 374 -19.66 3.07 11.07
CA LEU A 374 -18.61 2.51 10.23
C LEU A 374 -17.60 3.59 9.83
N PHE A 375 -18.06 4.81 9.51
CA PHE A 375 -17.18 5.91 9.12
C PHE A 375 -16.37 6.46 10.30
N ILE A 376 -16.89 6.35 11.53
CA ILE A 376 -16.12 6.67 12.74
C ILE A 376 -15.03 5.63 12.97
N ILE A 377 -15.34 4.33 12.85
CA ILE A 377 -14.35 3.25 12.92
C ILE A 377 -13.29 3.45 11.84
N GLN A 378 -13.71 3.74 10.61
CA GLN A 378 -12.82 4.05 9.49
C GLN A 378 -11.89 5.23 9.83
N ALA A 379 -12.41 6.31 10.40
CA ALA A 379 -11.60 7.47 10.77
C ALA A 379 -10.54 7.11 11.81
N ILE A 380 -10.87 6.30 12.82
CA ILE A 380 -9.92 5.84 13.85
C ILE A 380 -8.83 4.94 13.25
N VAL A 381 -9.20 4.06 12.33
CA VAL A 381 -8.27 3.15 11.64
C VAL A 381 -7.32 3.93 10.74
N ILE A 382 -7.83 4.92 9.98
CA ILE A 382 -7.02 5.81 9.16
C ILE A 382 -6.10 6.69 10.04
N ALA A 383 -6.61 7.21 11.17
CA ALA A 383 -5.80 7.95 12.14
C ALA A 383 -4.61 7.13 12.63
N SER A 384 -4.85 5.86 12.95
CA SER A 384 -3.81 4.92 13.37
C SER A 384 -2.75 4.71 12.29
N LEU A 385 -3.14 4.64 11.01
CA LEU A 385 -2.20 4.57 9.89
C LEU A 385 -1.32 5.81 9.79
N PHE A 386 -1.92 7.00 9.82
CA PHE A 386 -1.18 8.25 9.70
C PHE A 386 -0.24 8.49 10.89
N ILE A 387 -0.72 8.27 12.12
CA ILE A 387 0.10 8.40 13.33
C ILE A 387 1.25 7.38 13.30
N GLY A 388 0.97 6.11 12.95
CA GLY A 388 2.00 5.08 12.86
C GLY A 388 3.05 5.39 11.79
N ALA A 389 2.62 5.81 10.59
CA ALA A 389 3.54 6.16 9.50
C ALA A 389 4.39 7.40 9.84
N ALA A 390 3.80 8.40 10.50
CA ALA A 390 4.51 9.57 10.99
C ALA A 390 5.50 9.20 12.10
N TYR A 391 5.07 8.39 13.07
CA TYR A 391 5.91 7.90 14.16
C TYR A 391 7.11 7.11 13.65
N TYR A 392 6.92 6.22 12.67
CA TYR A 392 8.02 5.54 12.00
C TYR A 392 8.98 6.53 11.32
N ALA A 393 8.46 7.53 10.60
CA ALA A 393 9.29 8.55 9.96
C ALA A 393 10.12 9.35 10.99
N TRP A 394 9.52 9.71 12.13
CA TRP A 394 10.19 10.45 13.21
C TRP A 394 11.23 9.61 13.94
N LEU A 395 10.99 8.32 14.17
CA LEU A 395 12.03 7.41 14.65
C LEU A 395 13.22 7.36 13.69
N GLY A 396 12.98 7.61 12.41
CA GLY A 396 13.99 7.78 11.39
C GLY A 396 14.94 8.97 11.59
N PHE A 397 14.65 9.93 12.46
CA PHE A 397 15.63 10.96 12.82
C PHE A 397 16.81 10.35 13.60
N LEU A 398 16.58 9.30 14.38
CA LEU A 398 17.62 8.68 15.21
C LEU A 398 18.76 8.05 14.39
N ARG A 399 18.52 7.71 13.11
CA ARG A 399 19.55 7.21 12.17
C ARG A 399 20.31 8.32 11.44
N ILE A 400 19.88 9.58 11.55
CA ILE A 400 20.48 10.73 10.86
C ILE A 400 21.23 11.59 11.87
N PRO A 401 22.57 11.60 11.87
CA PRO A 401 23.34 12.51 12.72
C PRO A 401 23.09 13.98 12.33
N GLY A 402 22.96 14.89 13.30
CA GLY A 402 22.65 16.31 13.05
C GLY A 402 21.16 16.59 12.83
N SER A 403 20.27 15.70 13.31
CA SER A 403 18.81 15.84 13.20
C SER A 403 18.13 16.33 14.49
N GLU A 404 18.90 16.66 15.53
CA GLU A 404 18.42 17.00 16.87
C GLU A 404 17.49 18.22 16.86
N ALA A 405 17.78 19.21 16.00
CA ALA A 405 16.97 20.41 15.84
C ALA A 405 15.58 20.11 15.24
N GLN A 406 15.46 19.07 14.43
CA GLN A 406 14.20 18.62 13.83
C GLN A 406 13.40 17.77 14.82
N GLN A 407 14.08 16.93 15.61
CA GLN A 407 13.46 16.05 16.61
C GLN A 407 12.64 16.81 17.66
N ARG A 408 13.06 18.02 18.04
CA ARG A 408 12.34 18.84 19.04
C ARG A 408 10.88 19.15 18.68
N TRP A 409 10.52 19.11 17.39
CA TRP A 409 9.18 19.43 16.91
C TRP A 409 8.24 18.22 16.94
N VAL A 410 8.78 17.00 17.08
CA VAL A 410 8.00 15.76 17.05
C VAL A 410 6.86 15.74 18.09
N PRO A 411 7.06 16.15 19.36
CA PRO A 411 5.97 16.16 20.34
C PRO A 411 4.82 17.11 19.94
N ALA A 412 5.14 18.30 19.41
CA ALA A 412 4.15 19.26 18.99
C ALA A 412 3.31 18.72 17.81
N PHE A 413 3.96 18.12 16.81
CA PHE A 413 3.25 17.51 15.69
C PHE A 413 2.38 16.34 16.13
N ASN A 414 2.84 15.53 17.07
CA ASN A 414 2.04 14.44 17.61
C ASN A 414 0.77 14.95 18.31
N ILE A 415 0.88 16.01 19.12
CA ILE A 415 -0.28 16.64 19.76
C ILE A 415 -1.27 17.17 18.71
N ILE A 416 -0.78 17.87 17.68
CA ILE A 416 -1.65 18.41 16.61
C ILE A 416 -2.34 17.28 15.84
N LEU A 417 -1.63 16.20 15.52
CA LEU A 417 -2.23 15.03 14.86
C LEU A 417 -3.32 14.41 15.73
N ILE A 418 -3.06 14.17 17.01
CA ILE A 418 -4.03 13.58 17.93
C ILE A 418 -5.28 14.46 18.03
N LEU A 419 -5.11 15.77 18.26
CA LEU A 419 -6.24 16.71 18.33
C LEU A 419 -7.02 16.78 17.03
N GLY A 420 -6.33 16.82 15.88
CA GLY A 420 -6.97 16.78 14.56
C GLY A 420 -7.77 15.49 14.36
N PHE A 421 -7.21 14.34 14.73
CA PHE A 421 -7.91 13.06 14.61
C PHE A 421 -9.07 12.92 15.58
N MET A 422 -8.99 13.50 16.78
CA MET A 422 -10.12 13.57 17.70
C MET A 422 -11.29 14.36 17.10
N VAL A 423 -11.02 15.51 16.48
CA VAL A 423 -12.06 16.28 15.77
C VAL A 423 -12.61 15.48 14.58
N TRP A 424 -11.72 14.85 13.79
CA TRP A 424 -12.13 14.11 12.60
C TRP A 424 -13.00 12.89 12.93
N ALA A 425 -12.67 12.18 14.02
CA ALA A 425 -13.41 11.02 14.52
C ALA A 425 -14.64 11.40 15.38
N THR A 426 -14.96 12.69 15.53
CA THR A 426 -16.12 13.10 16.32
C THR A 426 -17.43 12.71 15.60
N PRO A 427 -18.31 11.92 16.22
CA PRO A 427 -19.60 11.57 15.65
C PRO A 427 -20.56 12.77 15.68
N HIS A 428 -21.43 12.88 14.67
CA HIS A 428 -22.46 13.92 14.63
C HIS A 428 -23.65 13.59 15.56
N THR A 429 -23.87 12.30 15.81
CA THR A 429 -24.90 11.78 16.72
C THR A 429 -24.33 10.58 17.47
N MET A 430 -24.71 10.43 18.75
CA MET A 430 -24.36 9.26 19.57
C MET A 430 -25.37 8.12 19.40
N ALA A 431 -26.45 8.33 18.64
CA ALA A 431 -27.46 7.33 18.39
C ALA A 431 -26.84 6.12 17.66
N ALA A 432 -27.06 4.93 18.22
CA ALA A 432 -26.62 3.68 17.63
C ALA A 432 -27.62 3.15 16.57
N SER A 433 -28.87 3.61 16.61
CA SER A 433 -29.92 3.28 15.63
C SER A 433 -30.67 4.52 15.13
N ILE A 434 -31.44 4.35 14.05
CA ILE A 434 -32.31 5.40 13.51
C ILE A 434 -33.42 5.74 14.52
N GLU A 435 -33.92 4.77 15.31
CA GLU A 435 -34.93 5.03 16.34
C GLU A 435 -34.38 5.90 17.48
N GLU A 436 -33.11 5.74 17.84
CA GLU A 436 -32.45 6.55 18.87
C GLU A 436 -32.08 7.96 18.35
N SER A 437 -32.05 8.15 17.02
CA SER A 437 -31.73 9.43 16.38
C SER A 437 -32.83 10.49 16.51
N THR A 438 -33.94 10.21 17.20
CA THR A 438 -35.01 11.19 17.47
C THR A 438 -34.65 12.18 18.58
N GLY A 439 -33.56 11.94 19.33
CA GLY A 439 -33.00 12.90 20.29
C GLY A 439 -32.23 14.02 19.60
N GLY A 440 -32.39 15.27 20.07
CA GLY A 440 -31.65 16.42 19.55
C GLY A 440 -30.12 16.26 19.65
N PHE A 441 -29.38 17.05 18.88
CA PHE A 441 -27.92 16.94 18.83
C PHE A 441 -27.24 17.50 20.09
N HIS A 442 -26.22 16.79 20.59
CA HIS A 442 -25.37 17.31 21.65
C HIS A 442 -24.62 18.58 21.16
N PRO A 443 -24.56 19.69 21.92
CA PRO A 443 -24.01 20.97 21.42
C PRO A 443 -22.58 20.88 20.85
N LEU A 444 -21.66 20.20 21.53
CA LEU A 444 -20.28 20.01 21.05
C LEU A 444 -20.15 18.98 19.92
N LEU A 445 -20.70 17.78 20.09
CA LEU A 445 -20.62 16.71 19.10
C LEU A 445 -21.37 17.05 17.81
N GLY A 446 -22.53 17.68 17.91
CA GLY A 446 -23.29 18.18 16.76
C GLY A 446 -22.50 19.23 15.98
N ALA A 447 -21.81 20.16 16.66
CA ALA A 447 -20.98 21.16 16.00
C ALA A 447 -19.74 20.54 15.32
N LEU A 448 -18.95 19.75 16.07
CA LEU A 448 -17.69 19.17 15.58
C LEU A 448 -17.90 17.99 14.63
N GLY A 449 -19.02 17.28 14.74
CA GLY A 449 -19.37 16.14 13.91
C GLY A 449 -19.79 16.50 12.48
N LEU A 450 -20.01 17.78 12.20
CA LEU A 450 -20.28 18.30 10.85
C LEU A 450 -19.09 18.08 9.90
N MET A 451 -19.37 18.09 8.60
CA MET A 451 -18.32 17.92 7.59
C MET A 451 -17.30 19.07 7.58
N ALA A 452 -17.70 20.31 7.89
CA ALA A 452 -16.79 21.45 7.83
C ALA A 452 -15.61 21.35 8.83
N PRO A 453 -15.82 21.11 10.15
CA PRO A 453 -14.71 20.90 11.08
C PRO A 453 -13.86 19.68 10.74
N LYS A 454 -14.47 18.60 10.26
CA LYS A 454 -13.78 17.40 9.78
C LYS A 454 -12.83 17.71 8.61
N MET A 455 -13.25 18.57 7.68
CA MET A 455 -12.42 18.99 6.55
C MET A 455 -11.25 19.87 6.97
N ILE A 456 -11.43 20.76 7.96
CA ILE A 456 -10.32 21.54 8.54
C ILE A 456 -9.32 20.59 9.21
N ALA A 457 -9.82 19.67 10.03
CA ALA A 457 -8.98 18.73 10.76
C ALA A 457 -8.15 17.86 9.81
N VAL A 458 -8.77 17.23 8.81
CA VAL A 458 -8.05 16.35 7.87
C VAL A 458 -7.02 17.11 7.04
N THR A 459 -7.32 18.33 6.58
CA THR A 459 -6.38 19.11 5.76
C THR A 459 -5.19 19.64 6.59
N LEU A 460 -5.41 20.02 7.85
CA LEU A 460 -4.33 20.37 8.77
C LEU A 460 -3.46 19.17 9.16
N ILE A 461 -4.07 18.00 9.38
CA ILE A 461 -3.35 16.74 9.59
C ILE A 461 -2.41 16.46 8.41
N LEU A 462 -2.91 16.56 7.19
CA LEU A 462 -2.12 16.37 5.97
C LEU A 462 -0.98 17.40 5.84
N LEU A 463 -1.22 18.65 6.23
CA LEU A 463 -0.18 19.67 6.28
C LEU A 463 0.93 19.31 7.28
N VAL A 464 0.58 18.83 8.49
CA VAL A 464 1.55 18.39 9.51
C VAL A 464 2.38 17.20 9.04
N LEU A 465 1.76 16.25 8.34
CA LEU A 465 2.46 15.10 7.75
C LEU A 465 3.45 15.52 6.66
N TYR A 466 3.03 16.45 5.80
CA TYR A 466 3.92 17.04 4.80
C TYR A 466 5.08 17.81 5.45
N VAL A 467 4.82 18.61 6.48
CA VAL A 467 5.87 19.32 7.23
C VAL A 467 6.84 18.33 7.89
N SER A 468 6.34 17.23 8.45
CA SER A 468 7.18 16.16 9.00
C SER A 468 8.12 15.58 7.94
N TYR A 469 7.64 15.42 6.71
CA TYR A 469 8.47 15.00 5.58
C TYR A 469 9.51 16.06 5.18
N LEU A 470 9.16 17.36 5.17
CA LEU A 470 10.14 18.43 4.92
C LEU A 470 11.25 18.45 6.00
N LEU A 471 10.90 18.32 7.27
CA LEU A 471 11.88 18.20 8.35
C LEU A 471 12.81 17.00 8.13
N TYR A 472 12.27 15.87 7.69
CA TYR A 472 13.08 14.69 7.35
C TYR A 472 14.05 14.97 6.20
N ARG A 473 13.63 15.71 5.16
CA ARG A 473 14.52 16.09 4.05
C ARG A 473 15.65 17.03 4.46
N HIS A 474 15.43 17.86 5.48
CA HIS A 474 16.42 18.79 6.02
C HIS A 474 17.33 18.17 7.07
N ALA A 475 16.92 17.04 7.66
CA ALA A 475 17.67 16.37 8.72
C ALA A 475 19.10 16.02 8.26
N GLY A 476 20.09 16.39 9.06
CA GLY A 476 21.51 16.13 8.77
C GLY A 476 22.06 16.86 7.55
N ARG A 477 21.36 17.87 7.00
CA ARG A 477 21.82 18.67 5.86
C ARG A 477 22.09 20.11 6.26
N ILE A 478 23.14 20.69 5.68
CA ILE A 478 23.49 22.11 5.81
C ILE A 478 23.18 22.79 4.48
N LEU A 479 22.31 23.80 4.52
CA LEU A 479 21.97 24.62 3.37
C LEU A 479 23.17 25.50 2.98
N THR A 480 23.62 25.39 1.74
CA THR A 480 24.82 26.09 1.22
C THR A 480 24.48 27.26 0.31
N VAL A 481 23.22 27.38 -0.13
CA VAL A 481 22.77 28.47 -1.00
C VAL A 481 22.83 29.83 -0.28
N PRO A 482 23.22 30.93 -0.96
CA PRO A 482 23.44 32.22 -0.31
C PRO A 482 22.16 32.83 0.29
N TRP A 483 21.00 32.49 -0.26
CA TRP A 483 19.69 32.93 0.18
C TRP A 483 19.02 31.96 1.17
N ALA A 484 19.76 30.99 1.75
CA ALA A 484 19.20 29.93 2.59
C ALA A 484 18.34 30.44 3.75
N LYS A 485 18.76 31.51 4.43
CA LYS A 485 18.00 32.11 5.55
C LYS A 485 16.67 32.68 5.06
N THR A 486 16.71 33.52 4.02
CA THR A 486 15.52 34.15 3.44
C THR A 486 14.59 33.11 2.85
N GLY A 487 15.11 32.14 2.09
CA GLY A 487 14.32 31.08 1.49
C GLY A 487 13.68 30.17 2.52
N SER A 488 14.38 29.82 3.60
CA SER A 488 13.78 29.06 4.70
C SER A 488 12.66 29.85 5.39
N LEU A 489 12.86 31.15 5.65
CA LEU A 489 11.83 32.01 6.22
C LEU A 489 10.59 32.07 5.32
N VAL A 490 10.78 32.23 4.00
CA VAL A 490 9.69 32.21 3.01
C VAL A 490 8.99 30.86 2.98
N GLN A 491 9.74 29.75 2.99
CA GLN A 491 9.17 28.40 2.98
C GLN A 491 8.27 28.16 4.18
N TRP A 492 8.77 28.44 5.39
CA TRP A 492 8.00 28.29 6.63
C TRP A 492 6.83 29.28 6.71
N GLY A 493 7.01 30.52 6.20
CA GLY A 493 5.94 31.51 6.09
C GLY A 493 4.81 31.05 5.16
N LEU A 494 5.14 30.46 4.01
CA LEU A 494 4.15 29.91 3.07
C LEU A 494 3.40 28.71 3.65
N ILE A 495 4.07 27.85 4.44
CA ILE A 495 3.43 26.74 5.15
C ILE A 495 2.44 27.29 6.19
N ALA A 496 2.85 28.28 6.99
CA ALA A 496 1.98 28.93 7.96
C ALA A 496 0.77 29.62 7.29
N LEU A 497 1.00 30.31 6.17
CA LEU A 497 -0.05 30.92 5.37
C LEU A 497 -1.02 29.88 4.80
N THR A 498 -0.51 28.73 4.33
CA THR A 498 -1.34 27.61 3.86
C THR A 498 -2.26 27.11 4.97
N GLY A 499 -1.73 26.89 6.18
CA GLY A 499 -2.52 26.51 7.35
C GLY A 499 -3.57 27.56 7.72
N ALA A 500 -3.20 28.83 7.74
CA ALA A 500 -4.12 29.94 8.04
C ALA A 500 -5.24 30.06 6.99
N ALA A 501 -4.91 29.90 5.70
CA ALA A 501 -5.89 29.93 4.62
C ALA A 501 -6.88 28.75 4.70
N ILE A 502 -6.40 27.54 5.02
CA ILE A 502 -7.24 26.36 5.26
C ILE A 502 -8.23 26.63 6.40
N ILE A 503 -7.74 27.13 7.54
CA ILE A 503 -8.56 27.46 8.70
C ILE A 503 -9.60 28.53 8.33
N GLY A 504 -9.18 29.61 7.67
CA GLY A 504 -10.07 30.70 7.25
C GLY A 504 -11.18 30.23 6.31
N LEU A 505 -10.84 29.44 5.29
CA LEU A 505 -11.83 28.85 4.37
C LEU A 505 -12.80 27.92 5.09
N GLY A 506 -12.30 27.13 6.04
CA GLY A 506 -13.13 26.20 6.81
C GLY A 506 -14.09 26.91 7.76
N ILE A 507 -13.63 27.95 8.48
CA ILE A 507 -14.49 28.78 9.34
C ILE A 507 -15.56 29.47 8.50
N TYR A 508 -15.19 30.04 7.35
CA TYR A 508 -16.16 30.64 6.44
C TYR A 508 -17.19 29.59 5.95
N GLY A 509 -16.74 28.42 5.50
CA GLY A 509 -17.60 27.33 5.05
C GLY A 509 -18.53 26.77 6.13
N TYR A 510 -18.13 26.84 7.41
CA TYR A 510 -18.95 26.42 8.55
C TYR A 510 -20.24 27.25 8.66
N PHE A 511 -20.13 28.58 8.56
CA PHE A 511 -21.26 29.50 8.65
C PHE A 511 -21.99 29.69 7.31
N ALA A 512 -21.45 29.17 6.22
CA ALA A 512 -22.04 29.30 4.89
C ALA A 512 -23.14 28.26 4.60
N PRO A 513 -24.04 28.55 3.64
CA PRO A 513 -24.99 27.58 3.09
C PRO A 513 -24.31 26.33 2.52
N ALA A 514 -25.04 25.22 2.44
CA ALA A 514 -24.50 23.90 2.07
C ALA A 514 -23.73 23.89 0.72
N HIS A 515 -24.21 24.59 -0.31
CA HIS A 515 -23.54 24.65 -1.61
C HIS A 515 -22.17 25.35 -1.53
N ILE A 516 -22.07 26.45 -0.76
CA ILE A 516 -20.80 27.15 -0.52
C ILE A 516 -19.87 26.28 0.34
N ARG A 517 -20.41 25.59 1.35
CA ARG A 517 -19.64 24.70 2.22
C ARG A 517 -18.92 23.60 1.44
N ILE A 518 -19.57 22.99 0.44
CA ILE A 518 -18.95 22.00 -0.44
C ILE A 518 -17.81 22.66 -1.24
N GLN A 519 -18.05 23.83 -1.85
CA GLN A 519 -17.04 24.55 -2.62
C GLN A 519 -15.82 24.93 -1.76
N THR A 520 -16.04 25.45 -0.55
CA THR A 520 -14.94 25.80 0.38
C THR A 520 -14.10 24.59 0.77
N SER A 521 -14.70 23.39 0.83
CA SER A 521 -13.98 22.15 1.09
C SER A 521 -13.05 21.79 -0.08
N ILE A 522 -13.49 21.99 -1.33
CA ILE A 522 -12.66 21.85 -2.53
C ILE A 522 -11.50 22.87 -2.50
N TRP A 523 -11.79 24.13 -2.16
CA TRP A 523 -10.76 25.17 -2.07
C TRP A 523 -9.71 24.88 -1.00
N GLN A 524 -10.10 24.37 0.18
CA GLN A 524 -9.13 23.95 1.21
C GLN A 524 -8.14 22.91 0.66
N ILE A 525 -8.63 21.96 -0.14
CA ILE A 525 -7.80 20.93 -0.77
C ILE A 525 -6.84 21.55 -1.80
N LEU A 526 -7.35 22.44 -2.66
CA LEU A 526 -6.53 23.11 -3.67
C LEU A 526 -5.45 23.99 -3.03
N VAL A 527 -5.77 24.69 -1.95
CA VAL A 527 -4.80 25.47 -1.15
C VAL A 527 -3.74 24.56 -0.55
N LEU A 528 -4.13 23.43 0.04
CA LEU A 528 -3.19 22.45 0.57
C LEU A 528 -2.24 21.90 -0.50
N ILE A 529 -2.78 21.43 -1.64
CA ILE A 529 -1.98 20.90 -2.74
C ILE A 529 -1.06 21.99 -3.31
N GLY A 530 -1.59 23.19 -3.55
CA GLY A 530 -0.82 24.34 -4.04
C GLY A 530 0.31 24.70 -3.08
N GLY A 531 0.02 24.80 -1.79
CA GLY A 531 1.01 25.07 -0.73
C GLY A 531 2.11 24.00 -0.68
N ILE A 532 1.74 22.72 -0.75
CA ILE A 532 2.68 21.60 -0.81
C ILE A 532 3.57 21.70 -2.05
N VAL A 533 2.99 21.88 -3.24
CA VAL A 533 3.76 21.94 -4.50
C VAL A 533 4.74 23.13 -4.49
N VAL A 534 4.26 24.33 -4.13
CA VAL A 534 5.10 25.54 -4.11
C VAL A 534 6.24 25.40 -3.11
N THR A 535 5.93 24.98 -1.88
CA THR A 535 6.95 24.84 -0.82
C THR A 535 7.90 23.69 -1.08
N PHE A 536 7.46 22.62 -1.75
CA PHE A 536 8.30 21.49 -2.16
C PHE A 536 9.24 21.90 -3.29
N VAL A 537 8.77 22.66 -4.29
CA VAL A 537 9.63 23.18 -5.35
C VAL A 537 10.69 24.12 -4.77
N LEU A 538 10.28 25.02 -3.87
CA LEU A 538 11.22 25.88 -3.15
C LEU A 538 12.24 25.07 -2.34
N ASP A 539 11.79 23.97 -1.70
CA ASP A 539 12.64 23.03 -0.97
C ASP A 539 13.75 22.43 -1.85
N GLN A 540 13.41 22.03 -3.08
CA GLN A 540 14.37 21.47 -4.02
C GLN A 540 15.48 22.47 -4.35
N PHE A 541 15.13 23.75 -4.54
CA PHE A 541 16.10 24.81 -4.78
C PHE A 541 16.93 25.16 -3.53
N LEU A 542 16.32 25.14 -2.34
CA LEU A 542 17.02 25.35 -1.07
C LEU A 542 18.07 24.28 -0.79
N LEU A 543 17.76 23.03 -1.11
CA LEU A 543 18.65 21.89 -0.92
C LEU A 543 19.66 21.70 -2.06
N ALA A 544 19.63 22.55 -3.08
CA ALA A 544 20.58 22.49 -4.19
C ALA A 544 22.02 22.67 -3.68
N GLY A 545 22.85 21.63 -3.83
CA GLY A 545 24.23 21.64 -3.35
C GLY A 545 24.39 21.58 -1.83
N ALA A 546 23.34 21.20 -1.09
CA ALA A 546 23.41 21.04 0.36
C ALA A 546 24.48 20.00 0.76
N ARG A 547 25.21 20.29 1.83
CA ARG A 547 26.21 19.36 2.37
C ARG A 547 25.57 18.46 3.42
N THR A 548 25.81 17.16 3.33
CA THR A 548 25.35 16.20 4.34
C THR A 548 26.37 16.16 5.48
N GLN A 549 25.93 16.37 6.72
CA GLN A 549 26.81 16.42 7.91
C GLN A 549 27.49 15.09 8.20
N ALA A 550 26.76 13.98 8.03
CA ALA A 550 27.28 12.63 8.13
C ALA A 550 26.39 11.64 7.36
N ALA A 551 26.93 10.49 7.01
CA ALA A 551 26.17 9.42 6.39
C ALA A 551 25.05 8.91 7.32
N VAL A 552 23.91 8.55 6.72
CA VAL A 552 22.78 7.94 7.44
C VAL A 552 23.21 6.56 7.93
N ARG A 553 22.96 6.27 9.21
CA ARG A 553 23.30 4.99 9.86
C ARG A 553 22.20 3.97 9.63
N TRP A 554 22.16 3.38 8.43
CA TRP A 554 21.20 2.32 8.12
C TRP A 554 21.43 1.10 9.00
N GLY A 555 20.34 0.45 9.43
CA GLY A 555 20.40 -0.75 10.28
C GLY A 555 20.30 -0.44 11.78
N THR A 556 20.38 0.83 12.18
CA THR A 556 20.31 1.25 13.59
C THR A 556 18.89 1.66 14.03
N MET A 557 17.88 1.42 13.18
CA MET A 557 16.49 1.71 13.50
C MET A 557 16.03 0.90 14.73
N PRO A 558 15.40 1.51 15.74
CA PRO A 558 14.97 0.78 16.92
C PRO A 558 13.87 -0.24 16.57
N ARG A 559 13.85 -1.38 17.28
CA ARG A 559 12.89 -2.48 17.03
C ARG A 559 11.43 -2.05 17.00
N ARG A 560 11.06 -1.06 17.83
CA ARG A 560 9.71 -0.47 17.84
C ARG A 560 9.28 0.09 16.48
N GLY A 561 10.19 0.62 15.67
CA GLY A 561 9.88 1.05 14.31
C GLY A 561 9.48 -0.12 13.40
N GLN A 562 10.10 -1.28 13.58
CA GLN A 562 9.77 -2.48 12.80
C GLN A 562 8.39 -3.03 13.19
N TYR A 563 8.06 -3.03 14.47
CA TYR A 563 6.71 -3.39 14.93
C TYR A 563 5.64 -2.44 14.38
N VAL A 564 5.96 -1.14 14.25
CA VAL A 564 5.06 -0.16 13.64
C VAL A 564 4.81 -0.50 12.17
N LEU A 565 5.82 -0.84 11.37
CA LEU A 565 5.62 -1.24 9.97
C LEU A 565 4.72 -2.48 9.83
N ILE A 566 4.92 -3.48 10.70
CA ILE A 566 4.07 -4.69 10.73
C ILE A 566 2.63 -4.31 11.13
N ALA A 567 2.45 -3.46 12.13
CA ALA A 567 1.14 -2.98 12.54
C ALA A 567 0.44 -2.19 11.42
N LEU A 568 1.15 -1.30 10.73
CA LEU A 568 0.60 -0.54 9.59
C LEU A 568 0.10 -1.46 8.48
N ALA A 569 0.84 -2.52 8.15
CA ALA A 569 0.39 -3.54 7.21
C ALA A 569 -0.91 -4.22 7.68
N PHE A 570 -1.00 -4.60 8.95
CA PHE A 570 -2.23 -5.20 9.48
C PHE A 570 -3.42 -4.23 9.39
N ILE A 571 -3.21 -2.98 9.81
CA ILE A 571 -4.25 -1.95 9.84
C ILE A 571 -4.74 -1.64 8.42
N ILE A 572 -3.86 -1.52 7.41
CA ILE A 572 -4.30 -1.22 6.03
C ILE A 572 -5.06 -2.40 5.40
N VAL A 573 -4.68 -3.64 5.72
CA VAL A 573 -5.40 -4.85 5.29
C VAL A 573 -6.81 -4.88 5.88
N TRP A 574 -6.90 -4.66 7.19
CA TRP A 574 -8.18 -4.61 7.89
C TRP A 574 -9.06 -3.45 7.37
N LEU A 575 -8.48 -2.26 7.15
CA LEU A 575 -9.18 -1.11 6.56
C LEU A 575 -9.74 -1.44 5.18
N MET A 576 -8.98 -2.15 4.33
CA MET A 576 -9.45 -2.54 3.02
C MET A 576 -10.60 -3.55 3.08
N GLY A 577 -10.62 -4.40 4.11
CA GLY A 577 -11.76 -5.23 4.51
C GLY A 577 -12.99 -4.40 4.86
N LEU A 578 -12.83 -3.45 5.77
CA LEU A 578 -13.90 -2.55 6.21
C LEU A 578 -14.50 -1.77 5.04
N MET A 579 -13.67 -1.22 4.15
CA MET A 579 -14.14 -0.45 3.00
C MET A 579 -14.72 -1.32 1.89
N GLY A 580 -14.27 -2.57 1.77
CA GLY A 580 -14.92 -3.57 0.91
C GLY A 580 -16.35 -3.84 1.37
N TYR A 581 -16.53 -4.08 2.67
CA TYR A 581 -17.83 -4.22 3.31
C TYR A 581 -18.69 -2.98 3.11
N ALA A 582 -18.17 -1.78 3.41
CA ALA A 582 -18.89 -0.52 3.26
C ALA A 582 -19.48 -0.34 1.85
N ARG A 583 -18.70 -0.61 0.79
CA ARG A 583 -19.17 -0.50 -0.61
C ARG A 583 -20.28 -1.50 -0.96
N SER A 584 -20.33 -2.65 -0.32
CA SER A 584 -21.43 -3.59 -0.50
C SER A 584 -22.65 -3.17 0.33
N ALA A 585 -22.42 -2.81 1.58
CA ALA A 585 -23.39 -2.38 2.57
C ALA A 585 -24.23 -1.17 2.12
N VAL A 586 -23.63 -0.21 1.41
CA VAL A 586 -24.34 0.97 0.92
C VAL A 586 -25.43 0.66 -0.10
N ARG A 587 -25.36 -0.50 -0.76
CA ARG A 587 -26.41 -0.98 -1.66
C ARG A 587 -27.54 -1.69 -0.91
N LEU A 588 -27.47 -1.79 0.42
CA LEU A 588 -28.49 -2.43 1.25
C LEU A 588 -28.80 -3.86 0.77
N ASN A 589 -30.03 -4.10 0.34
CA ASN A 589 -30.55 -5.36 -0.20
C ASN A 589 -30.46 -5.43 -1.74
N TRP A 590 -29.57 -4.69 -2.40
CA TRP A 590 -29.44 -4.71 -3.86
C TRP A 590 -28.11 -5.33 -4.32
N HIS A 591 -28.17 -6.26 -5.27
CA HIS A 591 -27.00 -6.65 -6.04
C HIS A 591 -26.57 -5.52 -6.98
N ILE A 592 -27.55 -4.90 -7.65
CA ILE A 592 -27.39 -3.73 -8.51
C ILE A 592 -28.42 -2.71 -8.10
N PHE A 593 -27.95 -1.57 -7.60
CA PHE A 593 -28.79 -0.56 -6.96
C PHE A 593 -29.92 -0.08 -7.89
N GLY A 594 -31.18 -0.29 -7.47
CA GLY A 594 -32.37 0.12 -8.22
C GLY A 594 -32.73 -0.75 -9.44
N LEU A 595 -31.98 -1.83 -9.71
CA LEU A 595 -32.23 -2.72 -10.87
C LEU A 595 -32.42 -4.19 -10.48
N MET A 596 -31.60 -4.70 -9.56
CA MET A 596 -31.64 -6.11 -9.16
C MET A 596 -31.52 -6.24 -7.65
N GLU A 597 -32.65 -6.56 -7.02
CA GLU A 597 -32.74 -6.82 -5.59
C GLU A 597 -32.08 -8.17 -5.25
N ASP A 598 -31.43 -8.23 -4.08
CA ASP A 598 -30.91 -9.45 -3.47
C ASP A 598 -32.04 -10.11 -2.69
N THR A 599 -32.60 -11.19 -3.23
CA THR A 599 -33.66 -11.98 -2.59
C THR A 599 -33.11 -13.31 -2.05
N SER A 600 -31.79 -13.42 -1.84
CA SER A 600 -31.17 -14.62 -1.26
C SER A 600 -31.52 -14.77 0.23
N ALA A 601 -31.37 -15.98 0.79
CA ALA A 601 -31.62 -16.22 2.21
C ALA A 601 -30.66 -15.42 3.13
N GLY A 602 -29.47 -15.09 2.62
CA GLY A 602 -28.48 -14.23 3.28
C GLY A 602 -28.61 -12.74 2.93
N ALA A 603 -29.71 -12.33 2.29
CA ALA A 603 -29.95 -10.93 1.94
C ALA A 603 -30.05 -10.06 3.19
N GLY A 604 -29.28 -8.97 3.21
CA GLY A 604 -29.29 -8.03 4.33
C GLY A 604 -27.94 -7.41 4.63
N LEU A 605 -27.95 -6.56 5.66
CA LEU A 605 -26.80 -5.84 6.16
C LEU A 605 -26.31 -6.50 7.45
N PRO A 606 -25.19 -7.23 7.44
CA PRO A 606 -24.57 -7.73 8.67
C PRO A 606 -24.36 -6.61 9.69
N SER A 607 -24.49 -6.92 10.98
CA SER A 607 -24.13 -5.96 12.01
C SER A 607 -22.64 -5.59 11.89
N LEU A 608 -22.26 -4.41 12.40
CA LEU A 608 -20.85 -4.00 12.40
C LEU A 608 -19.96 -4.95 13.19
N GLY A 609 -20.49 -5.59 14.24
CA GLY A 609 -19.78 -6.60 15.03
C GLY A 609 -19.49 -7.86 14.21
N GLU A 610 -20.50 -8.44 13.56
CA GLU A 610 -20.34 -9.60 12.67
C GLU A 610 -19.38 -9.28 11.52
N ALA A 611 -19.55 -8.12 10.89
CA ALA A 611 -18.66 -7.69 9.81
C ALA A 611 -17.21 -7.58 10.29
N ALA A 612 -16.97 -7.01 11.48
CA ALA A 612 -15.63 -6.91 12.05
C ALA A 612 -15.00 -8.29 12.32
N ILE A 613 -15.78 -9.28 12.78
CA ILE A 613 -15.31 -10.66 12.98
C ILE A 613 -14.89 -11.27 11.65
N VAL A 614 -15.75 -11.21 10.63
CA VAL A 614 -15.48 -11.74 9.29
C VAL A 614 -14.25 -11.08 8.68
N ILE A 615 -14.17 -9.74 8.70
CA ILE A 615 -13.02 -8.98 8.19
C ILE A 615 -11.73 -9.39 8.91
N THR A 616 -11.78 -9.56 10.23
CA THR A 616 -10.61 -10.00 11.03
C THR A 616 -10.19 -11.40 10.62
N GLY A 617 -11.13 -12.33 10.48
CA GLY A 617 -10.87 -13.69 9.99
C GLY A 617 -10.20 -13.72 8.62
N ILE A 618 -10.74 -12.97 7.66
CA ILE A 618 -10.18 -12.83 6.30
C ILE A 618 -8.77 -12.20 6.37
N THR A 619 -8.57 -11.18 7.21
CA THR A 619 -7.27 -10.53 7.42
C THR A 619 -6.22 -11.54 7.91
N LEU A 620 -6.57 -12.38 8.87
CA LEU A 620 -5.68 -13.42 9.39
C LEU A 620 -5.34 -14.47 8.31
N ILE A 621 -6.35 -14.92 7.54
CA ILE A 621 -6.14 -15.84 6.41
C ILE A 621 -5.18 -15.21 5.40
N PHE A 622 -5.39 -13.94 5.04
CA PHE A 622 -4.51 -13.21 4.14
C PHE A 622 -3.06 -13.20 4.63
N PHE A 623 -2.82 -12.85 5.90
CA PHE A 623 -1.46 -12.83 6.45
C PHE A 623 -0.82 -14.21 6.53
N VAL A 624 -1.58 -15.27 6.78
CA VAL A 624 -1.04 -16.64 6.73
C VAL A 624 -0.62 -17.01 5.31
N LEU A 625 -1.48 -16.75 4.32
CA LEU A 625 -1.17 -16.99 2.91
C LEU A 625 0.03 -16.16 2.45
N LEU A 626 0.09 -14.89 2.85
CA LEU A 626 1.19 -13.99 2.57
C LEU A 626 2.49 -14.47 3.23
N ALA A 627 2.46 -14.90 4.49
CA ALA A 627 3.62 -15.47 5.16
C ALA A 627 4.11 -16.76 4.48
N GLY A 628 3.17 -17.63 4.04
CA GLY A 628 3.49 -18.79 3.20
C GLY A 628 4.18 -18.40 1.90
N SER A 629 3.70 -17.36 1.22
CA SER A 629 4.32 -16.81 0.00
C SER A 629 5.74 -16.28 0.25
N PHE A 630 5.96 -15.62 1.39
CA PHE A 630 7.27 -15.09 1.79
C PHE A 630 8.26 -16.21 2.12
N ALA A 631 7.80 -17.28 2.78
CA ALA A 631 8.62 -18.45 3.05
C ALA A 631 9.07 -19.14 1.75
N ILE A 632 8.16 -19.30 0.77
CA ILE A 632 8.48 -19.86 -0.54
C ILE A 632 9.49 -18.97 -1.29
N SER A 633 9.29 -17.64 -1.27
CA SER A 633 10.20 -16.66 -1.89
C SER A 633 11.61 -16.75 -1.28
N GLY A 634 11.69 -16.85 0.05
CA GLY A 634 12.94 -16.95 0.80
C GLY A 634 13.72 -18.23 0.50
N LEU A 635 13.04 -19.34 0.18
CA LEU A 635 13.68 -20.60 -0.23
C LEU A 635 14.30 -20.51 -1.64
N SER A 636 13.72 -19.72 -2.55
CA SER A 636 14.27 -19.55 -3.91
C SER A 636 15.58 -18.74 -3.96
N GLY A 637 15.83 -17.92 -2.93
CA GLY A 637 17.05 -17.10 -2.80
C GLY A 637 18.33 -17.86 -2.42
N GLY A 638 18.28 -19.20 -2.31
CA GLY A 638 19.42 -20.04 -1.92
C GLY A 638 20.53 -20.19 -2.97
N SER A 639 20.37 -19.67 -4.19
CA SER A 639 21.43 -19.70 -5.21
C SER A 639 22.44 -18.56 -4.96
N LYS A 640 23.44 -18.84 -4.11
CA LYS A 640 24.48 -17.90 -3.63
C LYS A 640 25.42 -17.32 -4.72
N GLY A 641 25.24 -17.64 -6.00
CA GLY A 641 26.22 -17.31 -7.06
C GLY A 641 26.12 -15.90 -7.65
N ALA A 642 24.90 -15.41 -7.96
CA ALA A 642 24.71 -14.14 -8.68
C ALA A 642 24.30 -12.98 -7.76
N HIS A 643 23.35 -13.20 -6.85
CA HIS A 643 22.85 -12.16 -5.92
C HIS A 643 23.83 -11.76 -4.82
N GLY A 644 24.89 -12.53 -4.60
CA GLY A 644 26.00 -12.12 -3.74
C GLY A 644 26.76 -10.91 -4.29
N SER A 645 26.79 -10.72 -5.62
CA SER A 645 27.48 -9.60 -6.25
C SER A 645 26.67 -8.30 -6.17
N GLU A 646 25.36 -8.35 -6.39
CA GLU A 646 24.45 -7.21 -6.23
C GLU A 646 24.33 -6.77 -4.77
N ARG A 647 24.24 -7.73 -3.83
CA ARG A 647 24.28 -7.42 -2.39
C ARG A 647 25.59 -6.74 -2.02
N ARG A 648 26.74 -7.30 -2.41
CA ARG A 648 28.07 -6.69 -2.16
C ARG A 648 28.25 -5.32 -2.81
N ALA A 649 27.67 -5.08 -3.98
CA ALA A 649 27.72 -3.79 -4.65
C ALA A 649 26.80 -2.76 -3.98
N ALA A 650 25.64 -3.18 -3.47
CA ALA A 650 24.70 -2.33 -2.75
C ALA A 650 25.19 -1.94 -1.34
N THR A 651 26.14 -2.68 -0.78
CA THR A 651 26.60 -2.54 0.61
C THR A 651 28.00 -1.95 0.74
N ALA A 652 28.74 -1.86 -0.37
CA ALA A 652 30.05 -1.21 -0.44
C ALA A 652 30.00 0.34 -0.39
N SER A 653 28.83 0.95 -0.11
CA SER A 653 28.60 2.41 -0.02
C SER A 653 27.77 2.77 1.20
#